data_AF-A0A932EHN8-F1
#
_entry.id   AF-A0A932EHN8-F1
#
_cell.length_a   1.000
_cell.length_b   1.000
_cell.length_c   1.000
_cell.angle_alpha   90.00
_cell.angle_beta   90.00
_cell.angle_gamma   90.00
#
_symmetry.space_group_name_H-M   'P 1'
#
loop_
_entity.id
_entity.type
_entity.pdbx_description
1 polymer ?
#
loop_
_entity_poly.entity_id
_entity_poly.type
_entity_poly.pdbx_seq_one_letter_code
_entity_poly.pdbx_strand_id
1 'polypeptide(L)'
;MPELIEVRFKGNRKDIYTWDSGAPLAVGASVVVEAERGLDLGQVSAVGEIALKKCGIGCSGCALAAPKEPKGKVVRAAAPEDAHLSRELRKAEEDIRRKVIERVRAHNLPMKVSDAEWQWDRRKLTIYFTAEQRVDFRALVRELAALFRTRIELRQIGARDEAKRLDGVGRCGRQYCCSSWLPELKPVSLALAKDQRLSLNPSQISGGCGRLLCCLRYEHDFYVTSRRRFPKEGKVLRTARGEERVQAVDLFRERVLLRAADGSLQAFPLAELKAEVATLAGEPQAAEPAPPSSLVTFDEGSTDVTSERAAEAVSPPRKSRRRRRRRKDRGGPPQAAGPGAADVAGRIGASRPRPPGPTRPPHPTGPSRTTPRSRRVSDRFYLTTAIDYSNGEPHIGHAFEKIGADCIARYHRLRGDRVHFLIGMDEHGKKVAQEAAARGLTPQELVDQIAAQFRDAWRTLAVSYDQFIRTTQPEHTAGVNALIQRIFATRPDDLYEQAYQGWYCVGCEQFKRDNEIQNGRCLIHPTRELEWSKERNWFFRLSGYQEFIRRRLEEHPRFLEPQARRNEILALLDQGLEDISVTRAGLTWAIPFPRPLSTGEQQGTWVWFDALPNYLTATGFPDPAYTQRWPAQLHIIGKDITRLHCVIWPAMLQAAQLPLPESVWAHGFVNFSGKRFSKSAGVRIELAHAIQRHGPDALRYFLLREVPWDGDGDFTWERFDARYEADLANGYGNLTSRVLAMTARYLSGVVPEAGEVTSLDREGEAVIAEYRQAMDRHLLHEGARHAWRLVARANGFVEETAPWNLAKQGQTDALRSTLGALARAVARISLLATPFMPGKTQLVWTALGLPGGLQEAGWHLLEAPPVGGRTVQKLVPLFPKATSDAVSA
;
A
#
# COMPACT_ATOMS: atom_id res chain seq x y z
N MET A 1 -30.71 8.75 43.06
CA MET A 1 -31.20 7.64 42.21
C MET A 1 -29.98 6.92 41.66
N PRO A 2 -30.06 5.62 41.32
CA PRO A 2 -28.99 4.93 40.59
C PRO A 2 -28.66 5.65 39.29
N GLU A 3 -27.39 5.89 39.00
CA GLU A 3 -26.98 6.43 37.70
C GLU A 3 -26.90 5.29 36.67
N LEU A 4 -27.39 5.53 35.45
CA LEU A 4 -27.25 4.58 34.33
C LEU A 4 -25.96 4.86 33.56
N ILE A 5 -25.19 3.80 33.31
CA ILE A 5 -23.88 3.88 32.66
C ILE A 5 -23.81 2.89 31.49
N GLU A 6 -23.44 3.38 30.30
CA GLU A 6 -23.12 2.53 29.15
C GLU A 6 -21.67 2.06 29.27
N VAL A 7 -21.44 0.75 29.36
CA VAL A 7 -20.10 0.15 29.45
C VAL A 7 -19.78 -0.67 28.20
N ARG A 8 -18.57 -0.47 27.66
CA ARG A 8 -18.05 -1.08 26.43
C ARG A 8 -17.03 -2.18 26.73
N PHE A 9 -17.09 -3.28 25.97
CA PHE A 9 -16.22 -4.46 26.07
C PHE A 9 -15.60 -4.81 24.70
N LYS A 10 -14.96 -5.99 24.57
CA LYS A 10 -14.41 -6.48 23.28
C LYS A 10 -15.50 -6.57 22.20
N GLY A 11 -15.09 -6.52 20.92
CA GLY A 11 -15.98 -6.72 19.78
C GLY A 11 -17.14 -5.70 19.70
N ASN A 12 -16.93 -4.50 20.24
CA ASN A 12 -17.92 -3.42 20.32
C ASN A 12 -19.23 -3.79 21.05
N ARG A 13 -19.20 -4.79 21.95
CA ARG A 13 -20.29 -5.07 22.92
C ARG A 13 -20.47 -3.83 23.81
N LYS A 14 -21.72 -3.34 23.92
CA LYS A 14 -22.13 -2.26 24.82
C LYS A 14 -23.40 -2.65 25.57
N ASP A 15 -23.32 -2.62 26.89
CA ASP A 15 -24.41 -2.97 27.81
C ASP A 15 -24.56 -1.87 28.88
N ILE A 16 -25.74 -1.79 29.50
CA ILE A 16 -26.08 -0.75 30.48
C ILE A 16 -26.04 -1.35 31.89
N TYR A 17 -25.51 -0.59 32.85
CA TYR A 17 -25.38 -0.97 34.26
C TYR A 17 -25.82 0.20 35.17
N THR A 18 -26.23 -0.11 36.40
CA THR A 18 -26.49 0.90 37.44
C THR A 18 -25.22 1.25 38.22
N TRP A 19 -25.17 2.44 38.81
CA TRP A 19 -24.09 2.89 39.67
C TRP A 19 -24.61 3.69 40.86
N ASP A 20 -24.26 3.24 42.07
CA ASP A 20 -24.92 3.66 43.32
C ASP A 20 -23.95 4.31 44.33
N SER A 21 -22.66 4.45 44.01
CA SER A 21 -21.63 4.87 44.99
C SER A 21 -21.56 6.39 45.27
N GLY A 22 -22.26 7.21 44.48
CA GLY A 22 -22.21 8.68 44.55
C GLY A 22 -20.94 9.34 44.00
N ALA A 23 -19.89 8.57 43.66
CA ALA A 23 -18.68 9.11 43.04
C ALA A 23 -18.82 9.18 41.50
N PRO A 24 -18.55 10.34 40.85
CA PRO A 24 -18.73 10.48 39.41
C PRO A 24 -17.69 9.65 38.62
N LEU A 25 -18.15 8.88 37.63
CA LEU A 25 -17.28 8.11 36.74
C LEU A 25 -17.02 8.86 35.43
N ALA A 26 -15.74 9.05 35.09
CA ALA A 26 -15.34 9.69 33.84
C ALA A 26 -15.57 8.78 32.62
N VAL A 27 -15.94 9.36 31.48
CA VAL A 27 -15.97 8.64 30.19
C VAL A 27 -14.55 8.20 29.83
N GLY A 28 -14.40 6.93 29.43
CA GLY A 28 -13.10 6.27 29.23
C GLY A 28 -12.52 5.60 30.48
N ALA A 29 -13.07 5.84 31.68
CA ALA A 29 -12.66 5.12 32.89
C ALA A 29 -12.93 3.62 32.73
N SER A 30 -12.02 2.80 33.24
CA SER A 30 -12.20 1.35 33.31
C SER A 30 -12.94 0.97 34.60
N VAL A 31 -13.90 0.06 34.50
CA VAL A 31 -14.80 -0.33 35.58
C VAL A 31 -15.00 -1.84 35.62
N VAL A 32 -15.18 -2.37 36.84
CA VAL A 32 -15.53 -3.77 37.09
C VAL A 32 -17.04 -3.85 37.30
N VAL A 33 -17.72 -4.70 36.55
CA VAL A 33 -19.19 -4.84 36.57
C VAL A 33 -19.61 -6.26 36.94
N GLU A 34 -20.83 -6.41 37.45
CA GLU A 34 -21.47 -7.73 37.57
C GLU A 34 -21.77 -8.29 36.17
N ALA A 35 -21.44 -9.56 35.96
CA ALA A 35 -21.78 -10.32 34.78
C ALA A 35 -22.59 -11.56 35.18
N GLU A 36 -23.31 -12.14 34.21
CA GLU A 36 -24.24 -13.28 34.37
C GLU A 36 -23.75 -14.37 35.34
N ARG A 37 -22.44 -14.66 35.35
CA ARG A 37 -21.79 -15.54 36.35
C ARG A 37 -20.41 -15.04 36.76
N GLY A 38 -20.32 -13.83 37.32
CA GLY A 38 -19.10 -13.32 37.96
C GLY A 38 -18.83 -11.85 37.68
N LEU A 39 -17.57 -11.51 37.42
CA LEU A 39 -17.13 -10.13 37.17
C LEU A 39 -16.51 -10.01 35.76
N ASP A 40 -16.86 -8.91 35.08
CA ASP A 40 -16.29 -8.52 33.79
C ASP A 40 -15.71 -7.10 33.87
N LEU A 41 -14.76 -6.76 32.99
CA LEU A 41 -14.11 -5.45 32.96
C LEU A 41 -14.35 -4.76 31.63
N GLY A 42 -14.84 -3.53 31.70
CA GLY A 42 -15.14 -2.69 30.53
C GLY A 42 -14.79 -1.23 30.75
N GLN A 43 -15.07 -0.40 29.74
CA GLN A 43 -14.82 1.05 29.76
C GLN A 43 -16.13 1.83 29.65
N VAL A 44 -16.28 2.87 30.46
CA VAL A 44 -17.43 3.78 30.44
C VAL A 44 -17.49 4.53 29.10
N SER A 45 -18.61 4.44 28.36
CA SER A 45 -18.84 5.16 27.10
C SER A 45 -20.06 6.08 27.07
N ALA A 46 -20.85 6.12 28.15
CA ALA A 46 -21.74 7.22 28.51
C ALA A 46 -22.17 7.12 29.98
N VAL A 47 -22.56 8.25 30.55
CA VAL A 47 -23.11 8.43 31.91
C VAL A 47 -24.36 9.32 31.85
N GLY A 48 -25.11 9.40 32.94
CA GLY A 48 -26.29 10.26 33.10
C GLY A 48 -27.29 10.25 31.94
N GLU A 49 -27.77 11.45 31.56
CA GLU A 49 -28.72 11.63 30.46
C GLU A 49 -28.26 11.07 29.12
N ILE A 50 -26.94 11.02 28.86
CA ILE A 50 -26.40 10.53 27.59
C ILE A 50 -26.51 9.00 27.52
N ALA A 51 -26.45 8.30 28.67
CA ALA A 51 -26.79 6.88 28.75
C ALA A 51 -28.31 6.67 28.60
N LEU A 52 -29.14 7.48 29.26
CA LEU A 52 -30.62 7.42 29.16
C LEU A 52 -31.15 7.66 27.73
N LYS A 53 -30.64 8.65 27.01
CA LYS A 53 -31.03 8.94 25.61
C LYS A 53 -30.59 7.82 24.66
N LYS A 54 -29.50 7.11 24.95
CA LYS A 54 -29.10 5.85 24.27
C LYS A 54 -29.90 4.63 24.74
N CYS A 55 -30.54 4.69 25.90
CA CYS A 55 -31.40 3.66 26.48
C CYS A 55 -32.83 3.68 25.91
N GLY A 56 -33.11 4.50 24.89
CA GLY A 56 -34.42 4.59 24.22
C GLY A 56 -35.43 5.54 24.88
N ILE A 57 -35.03 6.28 25.92
CA ILE A 57 -35.91 7.21 26.63
C ILE A 57 -35.56 8.65 26.21
N GLY A 58 -36.45 9.29 25.45
CA GLY A 58 -36.41 10.75 25.21
C GLY A 58 -35.59 11.24 24.01
N CYS A 59 -35.77 10.67 22.80
CA CYS A 59 -35.29 11.28 21.56
C CYS A 59 -36.35 11.19 20.44
N SER A 60 -37.04 12.31 20.17
CA SER A 60 -38.17 12.42 19.23
C SER A 60 -37.83 12.28 17.74
N GLY A 61 -36.55 12.11 17.38
CA GLY A 61 -36.10 11.82 16.01
C GLY A 61 -35.57 10.40 15.79
N CYS A 62 -35.56 9.53 16.82
CA CYS A 62 -34.93 8.21 16.77
C CYS A 62 -35.81 7.11 17.38
N ALA A 63 -36.99 6.89 16.78
CA ALA A 63 -37.68 5.61 16.94
C ALA A 63 -36.81 4.45 16.40
N LEU A 64 -37.05 3.23 16.88
CA LEU A 64 -36.35 1.97 16.53
C LEU A 64 -35.01 1.71 17.26
N ALA A 65 -34.98 1.93 18.58
CA ALA A 65 -34.22 1.09 19.49
C ALA A 65 -35.12 0.69 20.67
N ALA A 66 -35.25 -0.61 20.94
CA ALA A 66 -35.97 -1.07 22.14
C ALA A 66 -35.17 -0.69 23.40
N PRO A 67 -35.84 -0.28 24.50
CA PRO A 67 -35.15 0.09 25.72
C PRO A 67 -34.36 -1.10 26.28
N LYS A 68 -33.09 -0.85 26.63
CA LYS A 68 -32.21 -1.86 27.22
C LYS A 68 -32.29 -1.80 28.74
N GLU A 69 -32.88 -2.81 29.35
CA GLU A 69 -32.81 -2.98 30.81
C GLU A 69 -31.35 -3.11 31.29
N PRO A 70 -31.00 -2.59 32.49
CA PRO A 70 -29.66 -2.74 33.05
C PRO A 70 -29.33 -4.21 33.33
N LYS A 71 -28.12 -4.65 32.98
CA LYS A 71 -27.68 -6.05 33.17
C LYS A 71 -27.19 -6.39 34.58
N GLY A 72 -27.10 -5.40 35.45
CA GLY A 72 -26.51 -5.48 36.78
C GLY A 72 -25.94 -4.11 37.20
N LYS A 73 -25.14 -4.09 38.26
CA LYS A 73 -24.45 -2.88 38.73
C LYS A 73 -22.96 -2.85 38.37
N VAL A 74 -22.42 -1.65 38.29
CA VAL A 74 -20.98 -1.40 38.38
C VAL A 74 -20.55 -1.65 39.83
N VAL A 75 -19.59 -2.55 40.03
CA VAL A 75 -19.14 -2.95 41.37
C VAL A 75 -18.14 -1.94 41.93
N ARG A 76 -17.18 -1.51 41.10
CA ARG A 76 -16.18 -0.49 41.44
C ARG A 76 -15.45 0.02 40.19
N ALA A 77 -14.77 1.16 40.33
CA ALA A 77 -13.71 1.55 39.41
C ALA A 77 -12.59 0.48 39.37
N ALA A 78 -11.94 0.32 38.22
CA ALA A 78 -10.83 -0.61 38.05
C ALA A 78 -9.53 -0.04 38.65
N ALA A 79 -8.82 -0.87 39.39
CA ALA A 79 -7.47 -0.62 39.87
C ALA A 79 -6.44 -0.86 38.74
N PRO A 80 -5.20 -0.33 38.87
CA PRO A 80 -4.13 -0.57 37.89
C PRO A 80 -3.83 -2.05 37.63
N GLU A 81 -4.02 -2.90 38.65
CA GLU A 81 -3.86 -4.36 38.60
C GLU A 81 -4.93 -5.04 37.74
N ASP A 82 -6.20 -4.63 37.86
CA ASP A 82 -7.28 -5.18 37.01
C ASP A 82 -7.01 -4.92 35.53
N ALA A 83 -6.48 -3.72 35.24
CA ALA A 83 -6.05 -3.31 33.90
C ALA A 83 -4.74 -3.98 33.46
N HIS A 84 -3.92 -4.51 34.38
CA HIS A 84 -2.82 -5.41 34.03
C HIS A 84 -3.34 -6.79 33.64
N LEU A 85 -4.14 -7.42 34.51
CA LEU A 85 -4.77 -8.72 34.27
C LEU A 85 -5.57 -8.73 32.95
N SER A 86 -6.34 -7.67 32.68
CA SER A 86 -7.06 -7.52 31.41
C SER A 86 -6.11 -7.50 30.20
N ARG A 87 -4.94 -6.86 30.29
CA ARG A 87 -3.95 -6.83 29.19
C ARG A 87 -3.26 -8.18 29.00
N GLU A 88 -3.04 -8.95 30.05
CA GLU A 88 -2.54 -10.32 29.95
C GLU A 88 -3.54 -11.25 29.27
N LEU A 89 -4.82 -11.16 29.67
CA LEU A 89 -5.89 -11.95 29.06
C LEU A 89 -6.03 -11.67 27.56
N ARG A 90 -6.00 -10.40 27.14
CA ARG A 90 -6.04 -10.02 25.72
C ARG A 90 -4.84 -10.54 24.91
N LYS A 91 -3.66 -10.75 25.54
CA LYS A 91 -2.51 -11.42 24.89
C LYS A 91 -2.74 -12.92 24.75
N ALA A 92 -3.25 -13.58 25.79
CA ALA A 92 -3.50 -15.02 25.80
C ALA A 92 -4.66 -15.48 24.89
N GLU A 93 -5.60 -14.58 24.56
CA GLU A 93 -6.76 -14.90 23.72
C GLU A 93 -6.40 -15.45 22.33
N GLU A 94 -5.34 -14.95 21.68
CA GLU A 94 -4.93 -15.44 20.35
C GLU A 94 -4.24 -16.82 20.43
N ASP A 95 -3.46 -17.10 21.48
CA ASP A 95 -2.89 -18.44 21.73
C ASP A 95 -3.99 -19.47 21.98
N ILE A 96 -5.04 -19.06 22.68
CA ILE A 96 -6.21 -19.88 22.96
C ILE A 96 -7.03 -20.10 21.70
N ARG A 97 -7.28 -19.06 20.91
CA ARG A 97 -7.93 -19.15 19.60
C ARG A 97 -7.21 -20.14 18.67
N ARG A 98 -5.87 -20.10 18.61
CA ARG A 98 -5.05 -21.06 17.86
C ARG A 98 -5.23 -22.50 18.37
N LYS A 99 -5.10 -22.74 19.68
CA LYS A 99 -5.33 -24.06 20.30
C LYS A 99 -6.76 -24.59 20.07
N VAL A 100 -7.76 -23.72 20.06
CA VAL A 100 -9.15 -24.12 19.76
C VAL A 100 -9.33 -24.48 18.28
N ILE A 101 -8.67 -23.77 17.35
CA ILE A 101 -8.63 -24.14 15.92
C ILE A 101 -7.97 -25.52 15.72
N GLU A 102 -6.88 -25.80 16.42
CA GLU A 102 -6.21 -27.12 16.40
C GLU A 102 -7.16 -28.25 16.84
N ARG A 103 -7.93 -28.05 17.92
CA ARG A 103 -8.90 -29.07 18.38
C ARG A 103 -10.12 -29.17 17.47
N VAL A 104 -10.64 -28.06 16.95
CA VAL A 104 -11.71 -28.07 15.93
C VAL A 104 -11.31 -28.89 14.70
N ARG A 105 -10.05 -28.78 14.26
CA ARG A 105 -9.47 -29.63 13.20
C ARG A 105 -9.34 -31.09 13.63
N ALA A 106 -8.82 -31.37 14.83
CA ALA A 106 -8.66 -32.74 15.33
C ALA A 106 -9.99 -33.51 15.49
N HIS A 107 -11.10 -32.82 15.80
CA HIS A 107 -12.46 -33.39 15.83
C HIS A 107 -13.18 -33.33 14.47
N ASN A 108 -12.52 -32.89 13.39
CA ASN A 108 -13.08 -32.72 12.03
C ASN A 108 -14.40 -31.93 11.98
N LEU A 109 -14.56 -30.92 12.83
CA LEU A 109 -15.83 -30.19 12.96
C LEU A 109 -15.97 -29.11 11.86
N PRO A 110 -17.09 -29.05 11.12
CA PRO A 110 -17.30 -28.08 10.04
C PRO A 110 -17.67 -26.69 10.57
N MET A 111 -16.74 -26.06 11.28
CA MET A 111 -16.88 -24.75 11.91
C MET A 111 -15.59 -23.92 11.80
N LYS A 112 -15.74 -22.62 11.56
CA LYS A 112 -14.63 -21.65 11.52
C LYS A 112 -14.63 -20.86 12.83
N VAL A 113 -13.56 -20.98 13.62
CA VAL A 113 -13.38 -20.19 14.84
C VAL A 113 -13.04 -18.76 14.48
N SER A 114 -13.90 -17.82 14.86
CA SER A 114 -13.75 -16.39 14.59
C SER A 114 -12.87 -15.71 15.64
N ASP A 115 -13.22 -15.86 16.92
CA ASP A 115 -12.58 -15.17 18.06
C ASP A 115 -12.71 -15.99 19.36
N ALA A 116 -11.87 -15.69 20.36
CA ALA A 116 -11.96 -16.19 21.73
C ALA A 116 -11.93 -15.00 22.72
N GLU A 117 -12.81 -14.99 23.72
CA GLU A 117 -12.86 -13.95 24.75
C GLU A 117 -12.93 -14.58 26.15
N TRP A 118 -12.04 -14.16 27.03
CA TRP A 118 -12.15 -14.41 28.46
C TRP A 118 -13.12 -13.43 29.11
N GLN A 119 -13.97 -13.94 29.99
CA GLN A 119 -14.52 -13.14 31.09
C GLN A 119 -13.34 -12.74 32.01
N TRP A 120 -13.29 -11.48 32.45
CA TRP A 120 -12.13 -10.92 33.15
C TRP A 120 -11.69 -11.72 34.39
N ASP A 121 -12.63 -12.33 35.12
CA ASP A 121 -12.37 -13.20 36.28
C ASP A 121 -11.91 -14.65 35.95
N ARG A 122 -11.69 -14.97 34.66
CA ARG A 122 -11.33 -16.30 34.11
C ARG A 122 -12.35 -17.42 34.36
N ARG A 123 -13.55 -17.15 34.89
CA ARG A 123 -14.58 -18.17 35.16
C ARG A 123 -15.32 -18.69 33.92
N LYS A 124 -15.22 -17.95 32.81
CA LYS A 124 -15.81 -18.32 31.51
C LYS A 124 -14.89 -17.95 30.35
N LEU A 125 -14.78 -18.85 29.39
CA LEU A 125 -14.13 -18.65 28.10
C LEU A 125 -15.18 -18.81 26.98
N THR A 126 -15.49 -17.73 26.28
CA THR A 126 -16.48 -17.72 25.20
C THR A 126 -15.77 -17.77 23.84
N ILE A 127 -16.03 -18.84 23.07
CA ILE A 127 -15.52 -19.04 21.71
C ILE A 127 -16.61 -18.67 20.70
N TYR A 128 -16.26 -17.80 19.78
CA TYR A 128 -17.13 -17.32 18.70
C TYR A 128 -16.79 -18.04 17.41
N PHE A 129 -17.80 -18.54 16.70
CA PHE A 129 -17.61 -19.30 15.46
C PHE A 129 -18.68 -19.04 14.41
N THR A 130 -18.34 -19.28 13.14
CA THR A 130 -19.30 -19.39 12.04
C THR A 130 -19.36 -20.85 11.57
N ALA A 131 -20.55 -21.31 11.18
CA ALA A 131 -20.80 -22.65 10.63
C ALA A 131 -22.06 -22.61 9.77
N GLU A 132 -22.10 -23.38 8.68
CA GLU A 132 -23.23 -23.41 7.74
C GLU A 132 -24.28 -24.48 8.09
N GLN A 133 -23.89 -25.49 8.86
CA GLN A 133 -24.74 -26.60 9.32
C GLN A 133 -24.71 -26.70 10.85
N ARG A 134 -25.56 -27.56 11.43
CA ARG A 134 -25.50 -27.87 12.87
C ARG A 134 -24.25 -28.71 13.16
N VAL A 135 -23.53 -28.37 14.23
CA VAL A 135 -22.29 -29.03 14.65
C VAL A 135 -22.49 -29.67 16.03
N ASP A 136 -22.17 -30.95 16.19
CA ASP A 136 -22.08 -31.55 17.53
C ASP A 136 -20.72 -31.23 18.14
N PHE A 137 -20.74 -30.38 19.17
CA PHE A 137 -19.56 -29.91 19.89
C PHE A 137 -19.37 -30.59 21.26
N ARG A 138 -20.14 -31.64 21.60
CA ARG A 138 -20.06 -32.31 22.92
C ARG A 138 -18.65 -32.82 23.24
N ALA A 139 -17.95 -33.40 22.27
CA ALA A 139 -16.58 -33.88 22.44
C ALA A 139 -15.59 -32.72 22.66
N LEU A 140 -15.64 -31.72 21.77
CA LEU A 140 -14.82 -30.50 21.85
C LEU A 140 -14.99 -29.77 23.19
N VAL A 141 -16.23 -29.56 23.67
CA VAL A 141 -16.49 -28.86 24.94
C VAL A 141 -15.86 -29.58 26.13
N ARG A 142 -15.87 -30.92 26.17
CA ARG A 142 -15.21 -31.70 27.24
C ARG A 142 -13.70 -31.49 27.22
N GLU A 143 -13.07 -31.58 26.05
CA GLU A 143 -11.63 -31.41 25.90
C GLU A 143 -11.19 -29.97 26.23
N LEU A 144 -11.88 -28.97 25.70
CA LEU A 144 -11.57 -27.56 25.97
C LEU A 144 -11.76 -27.20 27.45
N ALA A 145 -12.77 -27.76 28.13
CA ALA A 145 -12.98 -27.57 29.55
C ALA A 145 -11.86 -28.22 30.39
N ALA A 146 -11.38 -29.41 30.01
CA ALA A 146 -10.23 -30.06 30.65
C ALA A 146 -8.91 -29.29 30.42
N LEU A 147 -8.69 -28.81 29.19
CA LEU A 147 -7.49 -28.07 28.78
C LEU A 147 -7.37 -26.71 29.47
N PHE A 148 -8.47 -25.94 29.54
CA PHE A 148 -8.46 -24.58 30.09
C PHE A 148 -8.98 -24.48 31.53
N ARG A 149 -9.45 -25.59 32.13
CA ARG A 149 -9.95 -25.69 33.51
C ARG A 149 -10.99 -24.61 33.86
N THR A 150 -11.87 -24.29 32.90
CA THR A 150 -12.85 -23.22 32.97
C THR A 150 -14.16 -23.62 32.28
N ARG A 151 -15.23 -22.84 32.45
CA ARG A 151 -16.49 -23.05 31.72
C ARG A 151 -16.34 -22.55 30.28
N ILE A 152 -16.47 -23.46 29.32
CA ILE A 152 -16.50 -23.16 27.89
C ILE A 152 -17.92 -22.77 27.47
N GLU A 153 -18.05 -21.68 26.74
CA GLU A 153 -19.27 -21.26 26.04
C GLU A 153 -18.98 -21.18 24.53
N LEU A 154 -19.74 -21.90 23.70
CA LEU A 154 -19.61 -21.83 22.25
C LEU A 154 -20.76 -21.01 21.67
N ARG A 155 -20.45 -19.97 20.91
CA ARG A 155 -21.42 -19.01 20.38
C ARG A 155 -21.31 -18.89 18.86
N GLN A 156 -22.29 -19.45 18.16
CA GLN A 156 -22.43 -19.25 16.71
C GLN A 156 -22.79 -17.78 16.43
N ILE A 157 -22.18 -17.21 15.40
CA ILE A 157 -22.43 -15.84 14.91
C ILE A 157 -22.63 -15.83 13.40
N GLY A 158 -23.29 -14.79 12.86
CA GLY A 158 -23.39 -14.59 11.43
C GLY A 158 -22.15 -13.91 10.85
N ALA A 159 -21.92 -14.03 9.53
CA ALA A 159 -20.77 -13.40 8.86
C ALA A 159 -20.74 -11.85 9.01
N ARG A 160 -21.90 -11.20 9.21
CA ARG A 160 -21.98 -9.77 9.55
C ARG A 160 -21.44 -9.47 10.95
N ASP A 161 -21.77 -10.31 11.92
CA ASP A 161 -21.33 -10.18 13.31
C ASP A 161 -19.85 -10.58 13.47
N GLU A 162 -19.37 -11.54 12.68
CA GLU A 162 -17.95 -11.85 12.56
C GLU A 162 -17.17 -10.61 12.09
N ALA A 163 -17.59 -9.97 11.00
CA ALA A 163 -16.94 -8.74 10.52
C ALA A 163 -17.05 -7.56 11.51
N LYS A 164 -18.18 -7.41 12.23
CA LYS A 164 -18.37 -6.42 13.29
C LYS A 164 -17.46 -6.66 14.51
N ARG A 165 -17.11 -7.92 14.78
CA ARG A 165 -16.32 -8.34 15.93
C ARG A 165 -14.81 -8.34 15.67
N LEU A 166 -14.41 -8.76 14.46
CA LEU A 166 -13.02 -8.67 13.97
C LEU A 166 -12.63 -7.23 13.60
N ASP A 167 -13.63 -6.41 13.26
CA ASP A 167 -13.49 -5.06 12.70
C ASP A 167 -12.75 -5.04 11.33
N GLY A 168 -12.58 -3.86 10.75
CA GLY A 168 -11.87 -3.67 9.50
C GLY A 168 -12.25 -2.38 8.78
N VAL A 169 -11.69 -2.21 7.58
CA VAL A 169 -11.90 -1.01 6.75
C VAL A 169 -12.89 -1.31 5.64
N GLY A 170 -13.96 -0.52 5.57
CA GLY A 170 -14.96 -0.56 4.51
C GLY A 170 -14.43 0.02 3.21
N ARG A 171 -15.13 -0.27 2.10
CA ARG A 171 -14.77 0.20 0.74
C ARG A 171 -14.69 1.72 0.59
N CYS A 172 -15.30 2.46 1.51
CA CYS A 172 -15.22 3.91 1.63
C CYS A 172 -13.96 4.41 2.38
N GLY A 173 -12.99 3.55 2.69
CA GLY A 173 -11.76 3.90 3.42
C GLY A 173 -11.95 4.15 4.92
N ARG A 174 -13.15 3.98 5.45
CA ARG A 174 -13.49 4.20 6.88
C ARG A 174 -13.67 2.87 7.61
N GLN A 175 -13.52 2.86 8.93
CA GLN A 175 -13.87 1.71 9.80
C GLN A 175 -15.27 1.18 9.46
N TYR A 176 -15.48 -0.14 9.52
CA TYR A 176 -16.78 -0.74 9.25
C TYR A 176 -17.90 -0.09 10.10
N CYS A 177 -18.95 0.39 9.44
CA CYS A 177 -20.05 1.09 10.11
C CYS A 177 -20.68 0.24 11.23
N CYS A 178 -20.76 -1.08 11.04
CA CYS A 178 -21.27 -2.04 12.02
C CYS A 178 -20.43 -2.14 13.30
N SER A 179 -19.12 -1.94 13.22
CA SER A 179 -18.22 -1.84 14.37
C SER A 179 -18.33 -0.49 15.07
N SER A 180 -18.46 0.57 14.27
CA SER A 180 -18.25 1.96 14.68
C SER A 180 -19.51 2.62 15.29
N TRP A 181 -20.58 2.77 14.49
CA TRP A 181 -21.71 3.65 14.81
C TRP A 181 -23.09 3.11 14.41
N LEU A 182 -23.18 2.03 13.63
CA LEU A 182 -24.43 1.40 13.19
C LEU A 182 -24.71 0.17 14.07
N PRO A 183 -25.46 0.28 15.18
CA PRO A 183 -25.54 -0.77 16.20
C PRO A 183 -26.32 -1.99 15.72
N GLU A 184 -27.39 -1.77 14.95
CA GLU A 184 -28.30 -2.79 14.42
C GLU A 184 -28.16 -2.90 12.89
N LEU A 185 -28.24 -4.13 12.36
CA LEU A 185 -28.10 -4.42 10.94
C LEU A 185 -29.39 -4.98 10.36
N LYS A 186 -30.30 -4.09 9.97
CA LYS A 186 -31.53 -4.45 9.24
C LYS A 186 -31.21 -5.28 7.98
N PRO A 187 -32.06 -6.25 7.60
CA PRO A 187 -31.86 -7.05 6.40
C PRO A 187 -31.65 -6.21 5.14
N VAL A 188 -30.75 -6.66 4.26
CA VAL A 188 -30.42 -6.02 2.99
C VAL A 188 -30.74 -6.99 1.86
N SER A 189 -31.57 -6.58 0.90
CA SER A 189 -31.96 -7.37 -0.27
C SER A 189 -31.38 -6.78 -1.56
N LEU A 190 -31.37 -7.55 -2.65
CA LEU A 190 -30.91 -7.06 -3.96
C LEU A 190 -31.83 -5.97 -4.54
N ALA A 191 -33.07 -5.84 -4.07
CA ALA A 191 -33.99 -4.78 -4.50
C ALA A 191 -33.40 -3.39 -4.20
N LEU A 192 -32.81 -3.20 -3.02
CA LEU A 192 -32.20 -1.92 -2.61
C LEU A 192 -31.07 -1.48 -3.55
N ALA A 193 -30.28 -2.44 -4.05
CA ALA A 193 -29.22 -2.17 -5.05
C ALA A 193 -29.81 -1.83 -6.43
N LYS A 194 -30.89 -2.52 -6.85
CA LYS A 194 -31.62 -2.19 -8.09
C LYS A 194 -32.23 -0.78 -8.02
N ASP A 195 -32.88 -0.45 -6.89
CA ASP A 195 -33.47 0.86 -6.65
C ASP A 195 -32.39 1.95 -6.76
N GLN A 196 -31.24 1.76 -6.13
CA GLN A 196 -30.09 2.68 -6.20
C GLN A 196 -29.34 2.65 -7.55
N ARG A 197 -29.77 1.82 -8.51
CA ARG A 197 -29.14 1.62 -9.84
C ARG A 197 -27.69 1.17 -9.79
N LEU A 198 -27.30 0.52 -8.69
CA LEU A 198 -25.97 -0.03 -8.54
C LEU A 198 -25.84 -1.30 -9.38
N SER A 199 -24.68 -1.44 -10.01
CA SER A 199 -24.28 -2.66 -10.73
C SER A 199 -24.49 -3.89 -9.85
N LEU A 200 -25.23 -4.88 -10.34
CA LEU A 200 -25.54 -6.10 -9.59
C LEU A 200 -24.35 -7.07 -9.46
N ASN A 201 -23.16 -6.67 -9.90
CA ASN A 201 -21.92 -7.38 -9.70
C ASN A 201 -21.68 -7.62 -8.18
N PRO A 202 -21.60 -8.88 -7.71
CA PRO A 202 -21.36 -9.20 -6.30
C PRO A 202 -20.08 -8.54 -5.74
N SER A 203 -19.05 -8.33 -6.59
CA SER A 203 -17.82 -7.66 -6.17
C SER A 203 -17.96 -6.15 -6.01
N GLN A 204 -19.11 -5.55 -6.33
CA GLN A 204 -19.42 -4.13 -6.11
C GLN A 204 -20.42 -3.91 -4.96
N ILE A 205 -21.45 -4.76 -4.82
CA ILE A 205 -22.53 -4.60 -3.81
C ILE A 205 -22.32 -5.37 -2.48
N SER A 206 -21.24 -6.13 -2.32
CA SER A 206 -20.94 -6.90 -1.08
C SER A 206 -19.98 -6.17 -0.14
N GLY A 207 -20.28 -6.15 1.16
CA GLY A 207 -19.35 -5.68 2.20
C GLY A 207 -18.29 -6.71 2.57
N GLY A 208 -17.35 -6.34 3.46
CA GLY A 208 -16.28 -7.23 3.93
C GLY A 208 -16.75 -8.52 4.63
N CYS A 209 -18.03 -8.56 5.05
CA CYS A 209 -18.70 -9.75 5.57
C CYS A 209 -19.19 -10.74 4.49
N GLY A 210 -18.88 -10.53 3.21
CA GLY A 210 -19.38 -11.37 2.11
C GLY A 210 -20.90 -11.30 1.87
N ARG A 211 -21.59 -10.35 2.52
CA ARG A 211 -23.04 -10.10 2.37
C ARG A 211 -23.29 -8.68 1.87
N LEU A 212 -24.47 -8.43 1.31
CA LEU A 212 -24.84 -7.13 0.73
C LEU A 212 -24.57 -5.96 1.69
N LEU A 213 -23.97 -4.90 1.15
CA LEU A 213 -23.54 -3.70 1.87
C LEU A 213 -24.66 -3.12 2.75
N CYS A 214 -24.36 -2.82 4.02
CA CYS A 214 -25.33 -2.23 4.93
C CYS A 214 -25.70 -0.78 4.57
N CYS A 215 -24.81 -0.06 3.86
CA CYS A 215 -25.10 1.28 3.36
C CYS A 215 -26.30 1.30 2.39
N LEU A 216 -26.51 0.24 1.61
CA LEU A 216 -27.67 0.08 0.72
C LEU A 216 -29.00 0.30 1.45
N ARG A 217 -29.15 -0.21 2.68
CA ARG A 217 -30.38 -0.03 3.50
C ARG A 217 -30.37 1.26 4.31
N TYR A 218 -29.21 1.76 4.70
CA TYR A 218 -29.06 3.03 5.41
C TYR A 218 -29.41 4.23 4.52
N GLU A 219 -28.95 4.22 3.26
CA GLU A 219 -29.14 5.31 2.29
C GLU A 219 -30.47 5.17 1.53
N HIS A 220 -31.12 4.01 1.56
CA HIS A 220 -32.35 3.74 0.80
C HIS A 220 -33.43 4.79 1.00
N ASP A 221 -33.70 5.16 2.25
CA ASP A 221 -34.79 6.07 2.58
C ASP A 221 -34.50 7.50 2.04
N PHE A 222 -33.22 7.94 2.02
CA PHE A 222 -32.78 9.16 1.33
C PHE A 222 -32.92 9.06 -0.19
N TYR A 223 -32.53 7.94 -0.81
CA TYR A 223 -32.72 7.75 -2.26
C TYR A 223 -34.21 7.80 -2.66
N VAL A 224 -35.10 7.26 -1.82
CA VAL A 224 -36.55 7.25 -2.05
C VAL A 224 -37.17 8.64 -1.84
N THR A 225 -36.79 9.39 -0.80
CA THR A 225 -37.31 10.76 -0.61
C THR A 225 -36.76 11.73 -1.65
N SER A 226 -35.45 11.72 -1.90
CA SER A 226 -34.81 12.62 -2.87
C SER A 226 -35.38 12.42 -4.27
N ARG A 227 -35.61 11.17 -4.74
CA ARG A 227 -36.22 10.93 -6.06
C ARG A 227 -37.61 11.55 -6.26
N ARG A 228 -38.39 11.78 -5.19
CA ARG A 228 -39.71 12.42 -5.31
C ARG A 228 -39.61 13.90 -5.72
N ARG A 229 -38.45 14.55 -5.55
CA ARG A 229 -38.21 15.95 -5.95
C ARG A 229 -37.90 16.12 -7.45
N PHE A 230 -37.56 15.04 -8.16
CA PHE A 230 -37.09 15.07 -9.54
C PHE A 230 -38.19 14.67 -10.54
N PRO A 231 -38.18 15.18 -11.78
CA PRO A 231 -39.06 14.68 -12.83
C PRO A 231 -38.71 13.22 -13.17
N LYS A 232 -39.73 12.41 -13.48
CA LYS A 232 -39.53 11.00 -13.89
C LYS A 232 -38.73 10.94 -15.19
N GLU A 233 -37.71 10.08 -15.23
CA GLU A 233 -37.00 9.78 -16.47
C GLU A 233 -37.93 9.23 -17.56
N GLY A 234 -37.63 9.55 -18.81
CA GLY A 234 -38.48 9.29 -19.96
C GLY A 234 -39.63 10.28 -20.15
N LYS A 235 -39.97 11.11 -19.15
CA LYS A 235 -40.96 12.21 -19.29
C LYS A 235 -40.42 13.28 -20.26
N VAL A 236 -41.30 13.82 -21.09
CA VAL A 236 -41.04 15.03 -21.89
C VAL A 236 -41.43 16.27 -21.06
N LEU A 237 -40.60 17.30 -21.11
CA LEU A 237 -40.80 18.60 -20.48
C LEU A 237 -40.76 19.67 -21.58
N ARG A 238 -41.45 20.80 -21.35
CA ARG A 238 -41.32 22.00 -22.18
C ARG A 238 -40.35 22.96 -21.49
N THR A 239 -39.28 23.30 -22.20
CA THR A 239 -38.24 24.27 -21.81
C THR A 239 -38.23 25.41 -22.83
N ALA A 240 -37.42 26.43 -22.61
CA ALA A 240 -37.25 27.56 -23.55
C ALA A 240 -36.68 27.13 -24.91
N ARG A 241 -36.24 25.87 -25.07
CA ARG A 241 -35.78 25.26 -26.32
C ARG A 241 -36.76 24.26 -26.93
N GLY A 242 -37.97 24.14 -26.39
CA GLY A 242 -39.04 23.29 -26.93
C GLY A 242 -39.29 22.04 -26.08
N GLU A 243 -39.59 20.92 -26.72
CA GLU A 243 -39.88 19.66 -26.03
C GLU A 243 -38.61 18.81 -25.87
N GLU A 244 -38.12 18.72 -24.62
CA GLU A 244 -36.94 17.96 -24.23
C GLU A 244 -37.30 16.77 -23.33
N ARG A 245 -36.61 15.64 -23.49
CA ARG A 245 -36.89 14.41 -22.75
C ARG A 245 -35.89 14.21 -21.61
N VAL A 246 -36.39 13.91 -20.41
CA VAL A 246 -35.55 13.56 -19.25
C VAL A 246 -34.83 12.25 -19.52
N GLN A 247 -33.52 12.32 -19.75
CA GLN A 247 -32.66 11.21 -20.12
C GLN A 247 -32.02 10.52 -18.91
N ALA A 248 -31.69 11.29 -17.85
CA ALA A 248 -31.14 10.80 -16.58
C ALA A 248 -31.30 11.83 -15.45
N VAL A 249 -31.21 11.41 -14.18
CA VAL A 249 -31.13 12.33 -13.02
C VAL A 249 -29.91 12.06 -12.12
N ASP A 250 -29.18 13.11 -11.74
CA ASP A 250 -28.09 13.10 -10.73
C ASP A 250 -28.65 13.62 -9.39
N LEU A 251 -28.88 12.69 -8.47
CA LEU A 251 -29.46 12.98 -7.15
C LEU A 251 -28.49 13.69 -6.19
N PHE A 252 -27.18 13.65 -6.44
CA PHE A 252 -26.17 14.21 -5.54
C PHE A 252 -25.73 15.62 -5.95
N ARG A 253 -25.78 15.93 -7.25
CA ARG A 253 -25.53 17.28 -7.78
C ARG A 253 -26.81 18.10 -7.99
N GLU A 254 -27.96 17.53 -7.67
CA GLU A 254 -29.30 18.04 -7.99
C GLU A 254 -29.44 18.49 -9.46
N ARG A 255 -29.09 17.61 -10.40
CA ARG A 255 -29.17 17.89 -11.84
C ARG A 255 -30.05 16.91 -12.59
N VAL A 256 -30.67 17.41 -13.66
CA VAL A 256 -31.48 16.66 -14.61
C VAL A 256 -30.82 16.74 -15.98
N LEU A 257 -30.53 15.59 -16.60
CA LEU A 257 -30.03 15.53 -17.97
C LEU A 257 -31.23 15.48 -18.92
N LEU A 258 -31.39 16.51 -19.73
CA LEU A 258 -32.39 16.60 -20.78
C LEU A 258 -31.77 16.26 -22.15
N ARG A 259 -32.62 15.76 -23.05
CA ARG A 259 -32.28 15.49 -24.45
C ARG A 259 -33.27 16.22 -25.37
N ALA A 260 -32.76 17.10 -26.22
CA ALA A 260 -33.57 17.81 -27.21
C ALA A 260 -33.83 16.97 -28.47
N ALA A 261 -34.73 17.44 -29.34
CA ALA A 261 -35.16 16.72 -30.54
C ALA A 261 -34.05 16.53 -31.59
N ASP A 262 -33.04 17.42 -31.61
CA ASP A 262 -31.82 17.29 -32.42
C ASP A 262 -30.87 16.18 -31.91
N GLY A 263 -31.17 15.61 -30.74
CA GLY A 263 -30.39 14.57 -30.08
C GLY A 263 -29.34 15.09 -29.10
N SER A 264 -29.12 16.40 -28.98
CA SER A 264 -28.20 17.03 -28.04
C SER A 264 -28.58 16.75 -26.58
N LEU A 265 -27.61 16.83 -25.67
CA LEU A 265 -27.75 16.50 -24.25
C LEU A 265 -27.24 17.65 -23.37
N GLN A 266 -28.07 18.17 -22.47
CA GLN A 266 -27.66 19.20 -21.50
C GLN A 266 -28.13 18.88 -20.09
N ALA A 267 -27.27 19.15 -19.11
CA ALA A 267 -27.57 18.99 -17.69
C ALA A 267 -27.99 20.32 -17.06
N PHE A 268 -29.20 20.39 -16.52
CA PHE A 268 -29.78 21.55 -15.85
C PHE A 268 -29.84 21.31 -14.32
N PRO A 269 -29.57 22.30 -13.47
CA PRO A 269 -29.91 22.26 -12.05
C PRO A 269 -31.42 22.09 -11.84
N LEU A 270 -31.81 21.27 -10.85
CA LEU A 270 -33.21 20.92 -10.59
C LEU A 270 -34.07 22.13 -10.22
N ALA A 271 -33.50 23.10 -9.49
CA ALA A 271 -34.20 24.33 -9.10
C ALA A 271 -34.48 25.23 -10.31
N GLU A 272 -33.49 25.43 -11.18
CA GLU A 272 -33.62 26.21 -12.42
C GLU A 272 -34.64 25.55 -13.36
N LEU A 273 -34.54 24.23 -13.59
CA LEU A 273 -35.48 23.51 -14.44
C LEU A 273 -36.92 23.52 -13.88
N LYS A 274 -37.10 23.45 -12.55
CA LYS A 274 -38.41 23.64 -11.91
C LYS A 274 -38.97 25.03 -12.20
N ALA A 275 -38.17 26.07 -12.02
CA ALA A 275 -38.59 27.46 -12.24
C ALA A 275 -38.93 27.73 -13.71
N GLU A 276 -38.10 27.24 -14.64
CA GLU A 276 -38.32 27.35 -16.09
C GLU A 276 -39.62 26.65 -16.53
N VAL A 277 -39.80 25.39 -16.13
CA VAL A 277 -41.01 24.61 -16.47
C VAL A 277 -42.27 25.21 -15.85
N ALA A 278 -42.22 25.70 -14.60
CA ALA A 278 -43.37 26.37 -13.99
C ALA A 278 -43.73 27.69 -14.70
N THR A 279 -42.72 28.49 -15.06
CA THR A 279 -42.91 29.75 -15.81
C THR A 279 -43.55 29.49 -17.18
N LEU A 280 -43.13 28.43 -17.88
CA LEU A 280 -43.68 28.04 -19.18
C LEU A 280 -45.03 27.31 -19.08
N ALA A 281 -45.39 26.75 -17.92
CA ALA A 281 -46.70 26.16 -17.65
C ALA A 281 -47.77 27.20 -17.26
N GLY A 282 -47.36 28.42 -16.90
CA GLY A 282 -48.29 29.46 -16.40
C GLY A 282 -48.79 29.22 -14.97
N GLU A 283 -48.14 28.33 -14.21
CA GLU A 283 -48.51 28.03 -12.82
C GLU A 283 -47.87 29.06 -11.86
N PRO A 284 -48.62 29.67 -10.92
CA PRO A 284 -48.07 30.61 -9.96
C PRO A 284 -47.12 29.92 -8.98
N GLN A 285 -46.02 30.59 -8.60
CA GLN A 285 -45.02 30.04 -7.68
C GLN A 285 -45.62 29.71 -6.31
N ALA A 286 -45.78 28.42 -6.03
CA ALA A 286 -45.93 27.92 -4.67
C ALA A 286 -44.56 27.92 -3.98
N ALA A 287 -44.44 28.61 -2.85
CA ALA A 287 -43.19 28.65 -2.07
C ALA A 287 -42.88 27.28 -1.45
N GLU A 288 -41.71 26.70 -1.75
CA GLU A 288 -41.21 25.54 -0.98
C GLU A 288 -40.82 26.00 0.44
N PRO A 289 -41.16 25.22 1.48
CA PRO A 289 -40.82 25.57 2.87
C PRO A 289 -39.31 25.50 3.09
N ALA A 290 -38.80 26.35 4.00
CA ALA A 290 -37.38 26.42 4.32
C ALA A 290 -36.80 25.06 4.76
N PRO A 291 -35.54 24.74 4.39
CA PRO A 291 -34.90 23.49 4.78
C PRO A 291 -34.72 23.40 6.31
N PRO A 292 -34.83 22.20 6.91
CA PRO A 292 -34.69 22.05 8.36
C PRO A 292 -33.25 22.37 8.81
N SER A 293 -33.11 23.34 9.71
CA SER A 293 -31.83 23.82 10.25
C SER A 293 -31.16 22.79 11.17
N SER A 294 -30.52 21.78 10.58
CA SER A 294 -29.80 20.72 11.31
C SER A 294 -28.56 20.18 10.59
N LEU A 295 -27.85 21.03 9.85
CA LEU A 295 -26.42 20.84 9.59
C LEU A 295 -25.64 21.89 10.39
N VAL A 296 -24.75 21.41 11.27
CA VAL A 296 -23.92 22.27 12.12
C VAL A 296 -22.87 22.95 11.26
N THR A 297 -22.97 24.27 11.12
CA THR A 297 -21.90 25.11 10.60
C THR A 297 -20.75 25.14 11.61
N PHE A 298 -19.55 24.78 11.17
CA PHE A 298 -18.33 25.30 11.78
C PHE A 298 -18.06 26.64 11.10
N ASP A 299 -18.14 27.72 11.87
CA ASP A 299 -18.05 29.09 11.37
C ASP A 299 -16.69 29.69 11.75
N GLU A 300 -15.98 30.26 10.78
CA GLU A 300 -14.70 30.96 10.97
C GLU A 300 -14.90 32.45 10.69
N GLY A 301 -15.41 33.18 11.70
CA GLY A 301 -15.80 34.59 11.57
C GLY A 301 -15.21 35.48 12.66
N SER A 302 -14.18 36.27 12.32
CA SER A 302 -13.54 37.23 13.23
C SER A 302 -14.45 38.39 13.64
N THR A 303 -14.24 38.95 14.83
CA THR A 303 -14.38 40.41 15.07
C THR A 303 -13.53 40.87 16.25
N ASP A 304 -12.91 42.05 16.12
CA ASP A 304 -12.38 42.83 17.25
C ASP A 304 -13.52 43.49 18.04
N VAL A 305 -13.29 43.79 19.34
CA VAL A 305 -13.48 45.13 19.96
C VAL A 305 -13.03 45.10 21.45
N THR A 306 -12.69 46.28 21.96
CA THR A 306 -11.87 46.60 23.14
C THR A 306 -12.56 46.50 24.53
N SER A 307 -11.76 46.17 25.57
CA SER A 307 -11.77 46.72 26.96
C SER A 307 -13.03 46.54 27.87
N GLU A 308 -12.98 46.36 29.20
CA GLU A 308 -12.01 46.71 30.26
C GLU A 308 -11.95 45.69 31.45
N ARG A 309 -10.85 45.77 32.22
CA ARG A 309 -10.62 45.53 33.67
C ARG A 309 -11.65 44.78 34.56
N ALA A 310 -11.21 43.65 35.14
CA ALA A 310 -10.95 43.41 36.59
C ALA A 310 -10.54 41.92 36.78
N ALA A 311 -9.39 41.49 37.32
CA ALA A 311 -8.59 41.86 38.51
C ALA A 311 -8.88 40.98 39.75
N GLU A 312 -8.20 39.82 39.83
CA GLU A 312 -7.56 39.19 41.01
C GLU A 312 -7.17 37.72 40.70
N ALA A 313 -6.21 37.05 41.33
CA ALA A 313 -4.82 37.34 41.71
C ALA A 313 -4.30 36.19 42.62
N VAL A 314 -3.44 35.30 42.12
CA VAL A 314 -2.50 34.51 42.97
C VAL A 314 -1.17 34.40 42.23
N SER A 315 -0.05 34.59 42.93
CA SER A 315 1.31 34.57 42.36
C SER A 315 2.14 33.35 42.81
N PRO A 316 3.16 32.94 42.04
CA PRO A 316 3.98 31.74 42.32
C PRO A 316 5.20 32.02 43.21
N PRO A 317 5.70 31.04 43.98
CA PRO A 317 6.96 31.14 44.72
C PRO A 317 8.19 30.93 43.82
N ARG A 318 9.28 31.66 44.10
CA ARG A 318 10.56 31.62 43.38
C ARG A 318 11.73 31.37 44.34
N LYS A 319 12.68 30.51 43.92
CA LYS A 319 14.13 30.51 44.29
C LYS A 319 14.54 30.51 45.78
N SER A 320 15.26 29.46 46.19
CA SER A 320 16.50 29.55 46.99
C SER A 320 17.26 28.21 46.92
N ARG A 321 18.55 28.03 47.25
CA ARG A 321 19.82 28.73 47.00
C ARG A 321 20.92 27.83 47.64
N ARG A 322 22.10 27.72 47.00
CA ARG A 322 23.46 27.53 47.60
C ARG A 322 24.01 26.15 48.07
N ARG A 323 25.20 25.87 47.50
CA ARG A 323 26.53 25.56 48.12
C ARG A 323 27.01 24.10 48.34
N ARG A 324 28.02 23.77 47.52
CA ARG A 324 29.27 23.00 47.81
C ARG A 324 29.63 22.76 49.29
N ARG A 325 30.20 21.58 49.57
CA ARG A 325 31.49 21.43 50.29
C ARG A 325 32.24 20.12 49.93
N ARG A 326 33.51 20.01 50.34
CA ARG A 326 34.47 18.89 50.09
C ARG A 326 34.89 18.23 51.41
N ARG A 327 35.09 16.90 51.41
CA ARG A 327 36.24 16.08 51.93
C ARG A 327 35.82 14.59 51.83
N LYS A 328 36.62 13.56 51.47
CA LYS A 328 38.08 13.25 51.42
C LYS A 328 38.56 12.43 52.64
N ASP A 329 39.43 11.44 52.35
CA ASP A 329 40.19 10.55 53.26
C ASP A 329 39.38 9.39 53.88
N ARG A 330 39.90 8.18 54.17
CA ARG A 330 41.16 7.43 53.86
C ARG A 330 40.96 5.95 54.33
N GLY A 331 41.75 4.94 53.90
CA GLY A 331 41.66 3.63 54.59
C GLY A 331 42.31 2.32 54.09
N GLY A 332 43.57 2.30 53.61
CA GLY A 332 44.50 1.16 53.86
C GLY A 332 44.42 -0.19 53.09
N PRO A 333 45.44 -1.09 53.26
CA PRO A 333 45.72 -2.30 52.44
C PRO A 333 45.91 -3.57 53.38
N PRO A 334 46.72 -4.65 53.13
CA PRO A 334 47.62 -5.01 52.00
C PRO A 334 47.77 -6.55 51.64
N GLN A 335 48.77 -6.87 50.79
CA GLN A 335 49.55 -8.14 50.67
C GLN A 335 48.86 -9.42 50.06
N ALA A 336 49.56 -10.38 49.41
CA ALA A 336 50.95 -10.46 48.90
C ALA A 336 51.20 -11.63 47.89
N ALA A 337 52.35 -11.56 47.18
CA ALA A 337 53.20 -12.66 46.64
C ALA A 337 52.79 -13.55 45.42
N GLY A 338 53.81 -14.06 44.71
CA GLY A 338 53.80 -15.19 43.73
C GLY A 338 54.46 -16.46 44.34
N PRO A 339 55.15 -17.39 43.61
CA PRO A 339 55.54 -17.50 42.18
C PRO A 339 54.92 -18.76 41.48
N GLY A 340 55.36 -19.32 40.33
CA GLY A 340 56.19 -18.84 39.21
C GLY A 340 57.22 -19.84 38.60
N ALA A 341 57.16 -20.05 37.27
CA ALA A 341 58.14 -20.69 36.34
C ALA A 341 58.30 -22.24 36.27
N ALA A 342 58.88 -22.71 35.13
CA ALA A 342 59.29 -24.08 34.72
C ALA A 342 58.16 -25.13 34.42
N ASP A 343 58.28 -26.11 33.48
CA ASP A 343 59.31 -26.33 32.44
C ASP A 343 58.88 -27.13 31.17
N VAL A 344 59.78 -27.06 30.18
CA VAL A 344 59.97 -27.63 28.81
C VAL A 344 59.53 -29.07 28.43
N ALA A 345 58.97 -29.25 27.20
CA ALA A 345 59.29 -30.26 26.13
C ALA A 345 58.28 -30.18 24.95
N GLY A 346 58.51 -30.47 23.64
CA GLY A 346 59.68 -30.74 22.75
C GLY A 346 59.22 -30.64 21.26
N ARG A 347 60.02 -30.14 20.28
CA ARG A 347 60.87 -30.88 19.29
C ARG A 347 60.11 -31.91 18.40
N ILE A 348 60.21 -32.00 17.05
CA ILE A 348 61.06 -31.45 15.93
C ILE A 348 60.14 -31.33 14.66
N GLY A 349 60.12 -30.26 13.83
CA GLY A 349 60.92 -29.98 12.59
C GLY A 349 60.38 -30.71 11.33
N ALA A 350 60.52 -30.26 10.07
CA ALA A 350 61.16 -29.10 9.41
C ALA A 350 60.32 -28.72 8.13
N SER A 351 60.58 -27.75 7.25
CA SER A 351 61.77 -26.96 6.88
C SER A 351 61.42 -25.50 6.45
N ARG A 352 62.43 -24.64 6.38
CA ARG A 352 62.39 -23.20 5.98
C ARG A 352 63.07 -22.99 4.60
N PRO A 353 63.19 -21.79 3.97
CA PRO A 353 63.43 -20.43 4.52
C PRO A 353 62.51 -19.33 3.88
N ARG A 354 62.73 -17.98 3.89
CA ARG A 354 63.81 -17.12 4.45
C ARG A 354 63.24 -15.89 5.26
N PRO A 355 63.36 -14.55 4.95
CA PRO A 355 63.08 -13.49 5.94
C PRO A 355 61.96 -12.45 5.59
N PRO A 356 61.53 -11.62 6.56
CA PRO A 356 60.66 -10.44 6.37
C PRO A 356 61.27 -9.10 6.90
N GLY A 357 60.52 -7.99 6.80
CA GLY A 357 60.70 -6.77 7.64
C GLY A 357 60.02 -5.52 7.07
N PRO A 358 59.86 -4.41 7.83
CA PRO A 358 60.07 -4.23 9.28
C PRO A 358 58.75 -3.97 10.07
N THR A 359 58.86 -3.67 11.37
CA THR A 359 57.75 -3.68 12.36
C THR A 359 57.16 -2.31 12.74
N ARG A 360 56.00 -2.33 13.39
CA ARG A 360 55.20 -1.17 13.87
C ARG A 360 55.20 -1.08 15.41
N PRO A 361 55.28 0.13 16.02
CA PRO A 361 55.23 0.30 17.49
C PRO A 361 53.80 0.16 18.10
N PRO A 362 53.68 -0.01 19.44
CA PRO A 362 52.48 -0.58 20.08
C PRO A 362 51.42 0.42 20.57
N HIS A 363 50.26 -0.12 20.96
CA HIS A 363 49.15 0.58 21.62
C HIS A 363 49.34 0.74 23.14
N PRO A 364 48.80 1.81 23.75
CA PRO A 364 48.30 1.81 25.12
C PRO A 364 46.79 1.48 25.18
N THR A 365 46.33 0.90 26.29
CA THR A 365 44.96 0.38 26.48
C THR A 365 44.01 1.39 27.14
N GLY A 366 42.73 1.41 26.71
CA GLY A 366 41.63 2.16 27.34
C GLY A 366 40.29 1.41 27.20
N PRO A 367 39.28 1.69 28.06
CA PRO A 367 38.14 0.80 28.27
C PRO A 367 37.11 0.78 27.13
N SER A 368 36.38 -0.34 27.05
CA SER A 368 35.39 -0.64 26.01
C SER A 368 34.30 0.44 25.90
N ARG A 369 34.22 1.08 24.73
CA ARG A 369 32.99 1.66 24.19
C ARG A 369 32.68 0.88 22.91
N THR A 370 31.46 0.39 22.78
CA THR A 370 30.98 -0.31 21.59
C THR A 370 31.00 0.62 20.38
N THR A 371 32.03 0.50 19.54
CA THR A 371 32.13 1.22 18.27
C THR A 371 31.12 0.65 17.27
N PRO A 372 30.45 1.49 16.46
CA PRO A 372 29.63 1.00 15.36
C PRO A 372 30.49 0.23 14.36
N ARG A 373 29.90 -0.77 13.69
CA ARG A 373 30.57 -1.57 12.65
C ARG A 373 31.19 -0.66 11.59
N SER A 374 32.38 -1.06 11.12
CA SER A 374 33.11 -0.39 10.03
C SER A 374 32.23 -0.19 8.79
N ARG A 375 32.56 0.85 8.00
CA ARG A 375 32.00 1.10 6.66
C ARG A 375 31.84 -0.23 5.90
N ARG A 376 30.62 -0.54 5.44
CA ARG A 376 30.41 -1.65 4.51
C ARG A 376 31.11 -1.31 3.18
N VAL A 377 31.61 -2.35 2.50
CA VAL A 377 31.81 -2.30 1.04
C VAL A 377 30.43 -2.08 0.41
N SER A 378 30.33 -1.34 -0.70
CA SER A 378 29.03 -1.14 -1.35
C SER A 378 28.45 -2.48 -1.81
N ASP A 379 27.34 -2.87 -1.20
CA ASP A 379 26.63 -4.10 -1.54
C ASP A 379 26.10 -4.00 -2.99
N ARG A 380 26.09 -5.12 -3.70
CA ARG A 380 25.56 -5.21 -5.07
C ARG A 380 24.04 -5.27 -5.02
N PHE A 381 23.36 -4.58 -5.92
CA PHE A 381 21.90 -4.58 -5.99
C PHE A 381 21.40 -4.75 -7.43
N TYR A 382 21.28 -6.02 -7.85
CA TYR A 382 20.66 -6.37 -9.13
C TYR A 382 19.13 -6.39 -8.98
N LEU A 383 18.47 -5.46 -9.68
CA LEU A 383 17.03 -5.22 -9.69
C LEU A 383 16.47 -5.53 -11.08
N THR A 384 15.28 -6.14 -11.15
CA THR A 384 14.56 -6.34 -12.43
C THR A 384 13.09 -5.92 -12.32
N THR A 385 12.47 -5.57 -13.45
CA THR A 385 10.99 -5.54 -13.60
C THR A 385 10.48 -6.84 -14.22
N ALA A 386 9.18 -6.93 -14.50
CA ALA A 386 8.69 -7.82 -15.57
C ALA A 386 9.25 -7.34 -16.92
N ILE A 387 9.28 -8.23 -17.91
CA ILE A 387 9.44 -7.85 -19.31
C ILE A 387 8.06 -7.66 -19.95
N ASP A 388 7.87 -6.56 -20.68
CA ASP A 388 6.55 -6.15 -21.18
C ASP A 388 6.19 -6.92 -22.46
N TYR A 389 4.91 -7.28 -22.65
CA TYR A 389 4.50 -7.98 -23.87
C TYR A 389 4.44 -7.07 -25.09
N SER A 390 5.01 -7.51 -26.22
CA SER A 390 4.96 -6.84 -27.53
C SER A 390 3.58 -6.90 -28.24
N ASN A 391 2.46 -6.81 -27.50
CA ASN A 391 1.09 -6.91 -28.03
C ASN A 391 0.30 -5.58 -28.03
N GLY A 392 0.97 -4.45 -27.84
CA GLY A 392 0.39 -3.11 -27.87
C GLY A 392 1.31 -2.07 -27.25
N GLU A 393 0.84 -0.83 -27.20
CA GLU A 393 1.60 0.34 -26.73
C GLU A 393 1.87 0.34 -25.20
N PRO A 394 2.91 1.06 -24.74
CA PRO A 394 3.19 1.23 -23.31
C PRO A 394 2.06 2.03 -22.62
N HIS A 395 1.34 1.36 -21.71
CA HIS A 395 0.25 1.96 -20.93
C HIS A 395 0.62 2.18 -19.45
N ILE A 396 -0.23 2.92 -18.73
CA ILE A 396 0.02 3.36 -17.34
C ILE A 396 0.33 2.22 -16.34
N GLY A 397 -0.15 0.99 -16.58
CA GLY A 397 0.21 -0.18 -15.77
C GLY A 397 1.69 -0.58 -15.88
N HIS A 398 2.24 -0.61 -17.10
CA HIS A 398 3.68 -0.82 -17.32
C HIS A 398 4.47 0.35 -16.71
N ALA A 399 4.00 1.58 -16.90
CA ALA A 399 4.66 2.77 -16.35
C ALA A 399 4.74 2.73 -14.82
N PHE A 400 3.67 2.32 -14.12
CA PHE A 400 3.68 2.15 -12.66
C PHE A 400 4.78 1.17 -12.21
N GLU A 401 4.89 0.01 -12.86
CA GLU A 401 5.94 -0.98 -12.56
C GLU A 401 7.35 -0.40 -12.77
N LYS A 402 7.63 0.18 -13.95
CA LYS A 402 8.99 0.67 -14.27
C LYS A 402 9.38 1.91 -13.46
N ILE A 403 8.43 2.81 -13.17
CA ILE A 403 8.65 4.01 -12.36
C ILE A 403 8.91 3.63 -10.89
N GLY A 404 8.18 2.65 -10.33
CA GLY A 404 8.41 2.20 -8.97
C GLY A 404 9.74 1.45 -8.82
N ALA A 405 10.08 0.59 -9.78
CA ALA A 405 11.41 -0.04 -9.85
C ALA A 405 12.53 1.01 -9.99
N ASP A 406 12.37 2.02 -10.85
CA ASP A 406 13.31 3.13 -10.99
C ASP A 406 13.47 3.96 -9.71
N CYS A 407 12.38 4.17 -8.97
CA CYS A 407 12.41 4.83 -7.67
C CYS A 407 13.24 4.01 -6.65
N ILE A 408 13.07 2.68 -6.62
CA ILE A 408 13.89 1.78 -5.80
C ILE A 408 15.36 1.81 -6.26
N ALA A 409 15.64 1.73 -7.57
CA ALA A 409 16.98 1.84 -8.14
C ALA A 409 17.68 3.15 -7.73
N ARG A 410 16.99 4.29 -7.88
CA ARG A 410 17.49 5.63 -7.50
C ARG A 410 17.73 5.74 -5.99
N TYR A 411 16.85 5.17 -5.17
CA TYR A 411 17.02 5.11 -3.71
C TYR A 411 18.27 4.30 -3.30
N HIS A 412 18.51 3.15 -3.93
CA HIS A 412 19.70 2.34 -3.70
C HIS A 412 21.00 3.01 -4.21
N ARG A 413 20.97 3.68 -5.38
CA ARG A 413 22.11 4.50 -5.86
C ARG A 413 22.42 5.65 -4.89
N LEU A 414 21.39 6.37 -4.40
CA LEU A 414 21.54 7.43 -3.37
C LEU A 414 22.13 6.89 -2.06
N ARG A 415 21.78 5.66 -1.65
CA ARG A 415 22.40 4.95 -0.50
C ARG A 415 23.88 4.57 -0.74
N GLY A 416 24.35 4.56 -1.98
CA GLY A 416 25.71 4.13 -2.36
C GLY A 416 25.83 2.65 -2.71
N ASP A 417 24.72 1.94 -2.94
CA ASP A 417 24.73 0.55 -3.39
C ASP A 417 25.06 0.47 -4.89
N ARG A 418 25.73 -0.61 -5.32
CA ARG A 418 26.07 -0.82 -6.74
C ARG A 418 24.89 -1.46 -7.48
N VAL A 419 23.99 -0.61 -7.94
CA VAL A 419 22.77 -0.99 -8.66
C VAL A 419 23.06 -1.42 -10.09
N HIS A 420 22.40 -2.50 -10.53
CA HIS A 420 22.17 -2.81 -11.95
C HIS A 420 20.66 -3.02 -12.12
N PHE A 421 20.00 -2.21 -12.93
CA PHE A 421 18.55 -2.23 -13.12
C PHE A 421 18.18 -2.70 -14.54
N LEU A 422 17.57 -3.89 -14.62
CA LEU A 422 17.07 -4.49 -15.85
C LEU A 422 15.59 -4.21 -16.08
N ILE A 423 15.26 -3.79 -17.30
CA ILE A 423 13.92 -3.90 -17.89
C ILE A 423 14.01 -4.64 -19.22
N GLY A 424 12.89 -4.89 -19.90
CA GLY A 424 12.92 -5.51 -21.23
C GLY A 424 11.54 -5.79 -21.81
N MET A 425 11.51 -6.53 -22.92
CA MET A 425 10.31 -6.90 -23.65
C MET A 425 10.26 -8.40 -23.94
N ASP A 426 9.07 -9.00 -23.80
CA ASP A 426 8.71 -10.36 -24.24
C ASP A 426 8.09 -10.28 -25.64
N GLU A 427 8.72 -10.97 -26.58
CA GLU A 427 8.57 -10.75 -28.02
C GLU A 427 8.12 -11.99 -28.78
N HIS A 428 8.02 -13.13 -28.10
CA HIS A 428 7.63 -14.41 -28.68
C HIS A 428 6.13 -14.69 -28.45
N GLY A 429 5.58 -15.65 -29.20
CA GLY A 429 4.19 -16.09 -29.07
C GLY A 429 3.34 -15.91 -30.33
N LYS A 430 2.26 -16.71 -30.41
CA LYS A 430 1.39 -16.83 -31.60
C LYS A 430 0.74 -15.50 -32.00
N LYS A 431 0.36 -14.66 -31.02
CA LYS A 431 -0.26 -13.34 -31.27
C LYS A 431 0.66 -12.37 -32.02
N VAL A 432 1.98 -12.41 -31.78
CA VAL A 432 2.94 -11.52 -32.43
C VAL A 432 3.03 -11.84 -33.93
N ALA A 433 3.15 -13.12 -34.28
CA ALA A 433 3.16 -13.58 -35.66
C ALA A 433 1.83 -13.28 -36.40
N GLN A 434 0.69 -13.41 -35.71
CA GLN A 434 -0.63 -13.08 -36.27
C GLN A 434 -0.80 -11.57 -36.54
N GLU A 435 -0.38 -10.72 -35.61
CA GLU A 435 -0.45 -9.26 -35.76
C GLU A 435 0.51 -8.76 -36.84
N ALA A 436 1.72 -9.34 -36.94
CA ALA A 436 2.69 -9.00 -37.97
C ALA A 436 2.16 -9.34 -39.37
N ALA A 437 1.64 -10.57 -39.56
CA ALA A 437 1.01 -10.98 -40.81
C ALA A 437 -0.21 -10.10 -41.18
N ALA A 438 -1.03 -9.71 -40.20
CA ALA A 438 -2.17 -8.80 -40.43
C ALA A 438 -1.76 -7.38 -40.84
N ARG A 439 -0.51 -6.97 -40.57
CA ARG A 439 0.07 -5.68 -40.97
C ARG A 439 0.98 -5.76 -42.21
N GLY A 440 1.21 -6.94 -42.77
CA GLY A 440 2.16 -7.15 -43.86
C GLY A 440 3.64 -7.01 -43.45
N LEU A 441 3.95 -7.20 -42.15
CA LEU A 441 5.29 -7.13 -41.59
C LEU A 441 5.82 -8.52 -41.21
N THR A 442 7.13 -8.69 -41.10
CA THR A 442 7.70 -9.83 -40.37
C THR A 442 7.50 -9.66 -38.85
N PRO A 443 7.49 -10.76 -38.07
CA PRO A 443 7.40 -10.68 -36.61
C PRO A 443 8.53 -9.84 -35.99
N GLN A 444 9.75 -9.92 -36.55
CA GLN A 444 10.90 -9.16 -36.07
C GLN A 444 10.70 -7.64 -36.24
N GLU A 445 10.28 -7.19 -37.42
CA GLU A 445 10.03 -5.77 -37.69
C GLU A 445 8.93 -5.20 -36.77
N LEU A 446 7.88 -5.99 -36.49
CA LEU A 446 6.83 -5.58 -35.56
C LEU A 446 7.38 -5.40 -34.13
N VAL A 447 8.19 -6.34 -33.63
CA VAL A 447 8.76 -6.20 -32.27
C VAL A 447 9.85 -5.14 -32.20
N ASP A 448 10.62 -4.91 -33.28
CA ASP A 448 11.59 -3.81 -33.35
C ASP A 448 10.91 -2.44 -33.24
N GLN A 449 9.78 -2.24 -33.95
CA GLN A 449 8.97 -1.02 -33.85
C GLN A 449 8.39 -0.81 -32.44
N ILE A 450 7.86 -1.87 -31.81
CA ILE A 450 7.30 -1.77 -30.46
C ILE A 450 8.41 -1.54 -29.41
N ALA A 451 9.58 -2.17 -29.56
CA ALA A 451 10.72 -1.95 -28.67
C ALA A 451 11.18 -0.49 -28.68
N ALA A 452 11.14 0.18 -29.85
CA ALA A 452 11.42 1.62 -29.95
C ALA A 452 10.39 2.46 -29.17
N GLN A 453 9.08 2.19 -29.32
CA GLN A 453 8.01 2.88 -28.59
C GLN A 453 8.16 2.76 -27.06
N PHE A 454 8.47 1.56 -26.55
CA PHE A 454 8.72 1.35 -25.13
C PHE A 454 9.96 2.11 -24.66
N ARG A 455 11.07 2.06 -25.40
CA ARG A 455 12.29 2.81 -25.07
C ARG A 455 12.07 4.31 -25.06
N ASP A 456 11.30 4.85 -25.99
CA ASP A 456 10.95 6.28 -26.04
C ASP A 456 10.06 6.68 -24.86
N ALA A 457 9.06 5.86 -24.48
CA ALA A 457 8.24 6.09 -23.30
C ALA A 457 9.07 6.07 -22.00
N TRP A 458 9.99 5.11 -21.86
CA TRP A 458 10.88 5.00 -20.70
C TRP A 458 11.93 6.10 -20.63
N ARG A 459 12.47 6.57 -21.78
CA ARG A 459 13.29 7.78 -21.85
C ARG A 459 12.51 9.02 -21.39
N THR A 460 11.27 9.17 -21.87
CA THR A 460 10.41 10.31 -21.57
C THR A 460 10.02 10.35 -20.09
N LEU A 461 9.79 9.18 -19.48
CA LEU A 461 9.54 9.01 -18.04
C LEU A 461 10.83 8.96 -17.20
N ALA A 462 12.00 9.27 -17.77
CA ALA A 462 13.30 9.28 -17.10
C ALA A 462 13.60 7.99 -16.30
N VAL A 463 13.20 6.82 -16.81
CA VAL A 463 13.49 5.51 -16.21
C VAL A 463 14.98 5.21 -16.42
N SER A 464 15.75 5.16 -15.34
CA SER A 464 17.22 4.96 -15.34
C SER A 464 17.60 3.48 -15.26
N TYR A 465 17.11 2.70 -16.22
CA TYR A 465 17.53 1.31 -16.42
C TYR A 465 18.96 1.25 -17.00
N ASP A 466 19.73 0.26 -16.55
CA ASP A 466 21.10 0.02 -17.02
C ASP A 466 21.13 -0.98 -18.20
N GLN A 467 20.04 -1.74 -18.41
CA GLN A 467 19.91 -2.73 -19.47
C GLN A 467 18.44 -2.89 -19.93
N PHE A 468 18.24 -3.02 -21.25
CA PHE A 468 16.95 -3.36 -21.88
C PHE A 468 17.12 -4.70 -22.62
N ILE A 469 16.64 -5.80 -22.05
CA ILE A 469 16.67 -7.12 -22.71
C ILE A 469 15.49 -7.30 -23.68
N ARG A 470 15.69 -8.14 -24.68
CA ARG A 470 14.75 -8.47 -25.75
C ARG A 470 14.80 -9.98 -25.98
N THR A 471 13.68 -10.70 -25.97
CA THR A 471 13.73 -12.18 -26.08
C THR A 471 14.18 -12.65 -27.46
N THR A 472 14.13 -11.82 -28.51
CA THR A 472 14.74 -12.19 -29.81
C THR A 472 16.28 -12.09 -29.84
N GLN A 473 16.95 -11.72 -28.73
CA GLN A 473 18.41 -11.61 -28.69
C GLN A 473 19.10 -12.99 -28.77
N PRO A 474 20.14 -13.17 -29.61
CA PRO A 474 20.87 -14.43 -29.70
C PRO A 474 21.46 -14.90 -28.37
N GLU A 475 21.93 -13.97 -27.53
CA GLU A 475 22.50 -14.25 -26.21
C GLU A 475 21.44 -14.77 -25.23
N HIS A 476 20.21 -14.22 -25.30
CA HIS A 476 19.08 -14.75 -24.55
C HIS A 476 18.70 -16.14 -25.05
N THR A 477 18.62 -16.33 -26.36
CA THR A 477 18.33 -17.64 -26.99
C THR A 477 19.36 -18.71 -26.59
N ALA A 478 20.65 -18.36 -26.56
CA ALA A 478 21.71 -19.25 -26.08
C ALA A 478 21.55 -19.58 -24.58
N GLY A 479 21.24 -18.58 -23.75
CA GLY A 479 21.03 -18.75 -22.32
C GLY A 479 19.81 -19.58 -21.94
N VAL A 480 18.68 -19.43 -22.65
CA VAL A 480 17.47 -20.27 -22.51
C VAL A 480 17.82 -21.72 -22.83
N ASN A 481 18.44 -21.98 -23.98
CA ASN A 481 18.85 -23.33 -24.39
C ASN A 481 19.84 -23.97 -23.40
N ALA A 482 20.81 -23.20 -22.89
CA ALA A 482 21.75 -23.65 -21.88
C ALA A 482 21.07 -23.97 -20.54
N LEU A 483 20.04 -23.22 -20.13
CA LEU A 483 19.26 -23.53 -18.93
C LEU A 483 18.49 -24.85 -19.09
N ILE A 484 17.80 -25.03 -20.22
CA ILE A 484 17.00 -26.23 -20.49
C ILE A 484 17.90 -27.49 -20.55
N GLN A 485 19.03 -27.43 -21.26
CA GLN A 485 20.00 -28.53 -21.28
C GLN A 485 20.62 -28.79 -19.89
N ARG A 486 20.82 -27.74 -19.08
CA ARG A 486 21.27 -27.89 -17.69
C ARG A 486 20.22 -28.58 -16.82
N ILE A 487 18.93 -28.29 -16.98
CA ILE A 487 17.85 -29.04 -16.31
C ILE A 487 17.91 -30.52 -16.73
N PHE A 488 17.95 -30.83 -18.03
CA PHE A 488 18.09 -32.22 -18.50
C PHE A 488 19.31 -32.96 -17.93
N ALA A 489 20.43 -32.25 -17.69
CA ALA A 489 21.65 -32.84 -17.14
C ALA A 489 21.64 -33.01 -15.61
N THR A 490 20.87 -32.19 -14.88
CA THR A 490 20.84 -32.17 -13.41
C THR A 490 19.59 -32.84 -12.81
N ARG A 491 18.52 -32.95 -13.60
CA ARG A 491 17.21 -33.51 -13.29
C ARG A 491 16.56 -34.10 -14.57
N PRO A 492 17.05 -35.24 -15.08
CA PRO A 492 16.53 -35.82 -16.33
C PRO A 492 15.03 -36.13 -16.25
N ASP A 493 14.53 -36.59 -15.11
CA ASP A 493 13.12 -36.95 -14.91
C ASP A 493 12.16 -35.75 -14.78
N ASP A 494 12.69 -34.52 -14.64
CA ASP A 494 11.86 -33.31 -14.49
C ASP A 494 11.44 -32.71 -15.84
N LEU A 495 12.05 -33.13 -16.96
CA LEU A 495 11.62 -32.78 -18.32
C LEU A 495 11.30 -34.06 -19.09
N TYR A 496 10.01 -34.32 -19.32
CA TYR A 496 9.52 -35.59 -19.88
C TYR A 496 8.42 -35.36 -20.92
N GLU A 497 8.21 -36.30 -21.83
CA GLU A 497 7.14 -36.21 -22.83
C GLU A 497 5.80 -36.69 -22.28
N GLN A 498 4.73 -35.95 -22.56
CA GLN A 498 3.36 -36.38 -22.25
C GLN A 498 2.42 -36.08 -23.41
N ALA A 499 1.54 -37.04 -23.71
CA ALA A 499 0.39 -36.81 -24.56
C ALA A 499 -0.70 -36.11 -23.73
N TYR A 500 -0.94 -34.84 -24.01
CA TYR A 500 -2.01 -34.06 -23.41
C TYR A 500 -3.22 -34.03 -24.35
N GLN A 501 -4.43 -34.11 -23.81
CA GLN A 501 -5.66 -33.97 -24.57
C GLN A 501 -6.69 -33.20 -23.74
N GLY A 502 -7.38 -32.24 -24.35
CA GLY A 502 -8.37 -31.43 -23.66
C GLY A 502 -8.82 -30.20 -24.43
N TRP A 503 -9.81 -29.51 -23.86
CA TRP A 503 -10.37 -28.28 -24.42
C TRP A 503 -9.41 -27.10 -24.28
N TYR A 504 -9.01 -26.51 -25.40
CA TYR A 504 -8.10 -25.37 -25.48
C TYR A 504 -8.84 -24.06 -25.74
N CYS A 505 -8.49 -23.01 -25.01
CA CYS A 505 -9.03 -21.67 -25.22
C CYS A 505 -8.00 -20.77 -25.92
N VAL A 506 -8.17 -20.55 -27.22
CA VAL A 506 -7.31 -19.62 -28.02
C VAL A 506 -7.30 -18.20 -27.45
N GLY A 507 -8.38 -17.77 -26.78
CA GLY A 507 -8.39 -16.48 -26.06
C GLY A 507 -7.42 -16.42 -24.87
N CYS A 508 -7.36 -17.49 -24.07
CA CYS A 508 -6.47 -17.59 -22.90
C CYS A 508 -5.06 -18.08 -23.23
N GLU A 509 -4.84 -18.66 -24.42
CA GLU A 509 -3.65 -19.47 -24.75
C GLU A 509 -3.38 -20.60 -23.72
N GLN A 510 -4.46 -21.21 -23.26
CA GLN A 510 -4.44 -22.18 -22.18
C GLN A 510 -5.53 -23.24 -22.36
N PHE A 511 -5.20 -24.49 -22.04
CA PHE A 511 -6.17 -25.54 -21.80
C PHE A 511 -7.10 -25.18 -20.62
N LYS A 512 -8.32 -25.70 -20.65
CA LYS A 512 -9.36 -25.47 -19.65
C LYS A 512 -9.75 -26.79 -18.99
N ARG A 513 -9.86 -26.75 -17.66
CA ARG A 513 -10.45 -27.83 -16.84
C ARG A 513 -11.97 -27.79 -16.99
N ASP A 514 -12.68 -28.88 -16.75
CA ASP A 514 -14.14 -28.95 -16.93
C ASP A 514 -14.91 -27.90 -16.11
N ASN A 515 -14.38 -27.50 -14.94
CA ASN A 515 -14.97 -26.43 -14.11
C ASN A 515 -14.67 -24.99 -14.60
N GLU A 516 -13.82 -24.81 -15.60
CA GLU A 516 -13.58 -23.55 -16.32
C GLU A 516 -14.41 -23.45 -17.63
N ILE A 517 -15.21 -24.47 -17.93
CA ILE A 517 -15.97 -24.63 -19.16
C ILE A 517 -17.46 -24.50 -18.89
N GLN A 518 -18.15 -23.73 -19.71
CA GLN A 518 -19.61 -23.67 -19.73
C GLN A 518 -20.09 -23.68 -21.18
N ASN A 519 -20.97 -24.64 -21.51
CA ASN A 519 -21.54 -24.81 -22.86
C ASN A 519 -20.48 -24.88 -23.99
N GLY A 520 -19.37 -25.57 -23.76
CA GLY A 520 -18.25 -25.68 -24.73
C GLY A 520 -17.40 -24.41 -24.87
N ARG A 521 -17.54 -23.43 -23.96
CA ARG A 521 -16.85 -22.13 -23.99
C ARG A 521 -16.12 -21.87 -22.68
N CYS A 522 -15.05 -21.09 -22.72
CA CYS A 522 -14.33 -20.67 -21.51
C CYS A 522 -15.14 -19.62 -20.73
N LEU A 523 -15.25 -19.75 -19.41
CA LEU A 523 -15.89 -18.74 -18.54
C LEU A 523 -15.30 -17.31 -18.72
N ILE A 524 -14.03 -17.20 -19.12
CA ILE A 524 -13.33 -15.93 -19.37
C ILE A 524 -13.59 -15.39 -20.79
N HIS A 525 -13.91 -16.27 -21.74
CA HIS A 525 -14.17 -15.95 -23.15
C HIS A 525 -15.49 -16.56 -23.64
N PRO A 526 -16.66 -16.17 -23.09
CA PRO A 526 -17.96 -16.79 -23.39
C PRO A 526 -18.46 -16.57 -24.84
N THR A 527 -17.76 -15.73 -25.60
CA THR A 527 -17.99 -15.49 -27.04
C THR A 527 -17.14 -16.38 -27.95
N ARG A 528 -16.30 -17.26 -27.40
CA ARG A 528 -15.43 -18.18 -28.17
C ARG A 528 -15.62 -19.62 -27.70
N GLU A 529 -15.70 -20.52 -28.66
CA GLU A 529 -15.74 -21.96 -28.42
C GLU A 529 -14.33 -22.50 -28.15
N LEU A 530 -14.30 -23.67 -27.53
CA LEU A 530 -13.06 -24.37 -27.17
C LEU A 530 -12.71 -25.37 -28.24
N GLU A 531 -11.44 -25.41 -28.59
CA GLU A 531 -10.90 -26.35 -29.58
C GLU A 531 -10.41 -27.59 -28.82
N TRP A 532 -10.93 -28.79 -29.12
CA TRP A 532 -10.38 -30.01 -28.55
C TRP A 532 -9.03 -30.31 -29.21
N SER A 533 -7.92 -30.06 -28.51
CA SER A 533 -6.58 -30.37 -28.99
C SER A 533 -6.03 -31.61 -28.30
N LYS A 534 -5.25 -32.39 -29.05
CA LYS A 534 -4.48 -33.53 -28.58
C LYS A 534 -3.05 -33.41 -29.11
N GLU A 535 -2.14 -33.04 -28.23
CA GLU A 535 -0.75 -32.74 -28.54
C GLU A 535 0.16 -33.61 -27.67
N ARG A 536 1.23 -34.16 -28.26
CA ARG A 536 2.40 -34.53 -27.46
C ARG A 536 3.25 -33.28 -27.30
N ASN A 537 3.63 -32.97 -26.05
CA ASN A 537 4.51 -31.86 -25.72
C ASN A 537 5.52 -32.33 -24.66
N TRP A 538 6.61 -31.58 -24.49
CA TRP A 538 7.45 -31.68 -23.30
C TRP A 538 6.74 -31.06 -22.10
N PHE A 539 6.84 -31.70 -20.94
CA PHE A 539 6.31 -31.27 -19.66
C PHE A 539 7.42 -31.09 -18.64
N PHE A 540 7.28 -30.07 -17.78
CA PHE A 540 8.12 -29.85 -16.62
C PHE A 540 7.41 -30.28 -15.33
N ARG A 541 8.11 -31.05 -14.49
CA ARG A 541 7.61 -31.68 -13.26
C ARG A 541 7.41 -30.71 -12.09
N LEU A 542 6.59 -29.68 -12.29
CA LEU A 542 6.33 -28.63 -11.30
C LEU A 542 5.71 -29.19 -9.99
N SER A 543 4.96 -30.29 -10.05
CA SER A 543 4.38 -30.96 -8.87
C SER A 543 5.43 -31.33 -7.82
N GLY A 544 6.59 -31.84 -8.27
CA GLY A 544 7.71 -32.24 -7.41
C GLY A 544 8.36 -31.10 -6.62
N TYR A 545 8.09 -29.85 -6.98
CA TYR A 545 8.68 -28.67 -6.35
C TYR A 545 7.79 -28.02 -5.27
N GLN A 546 6.57 -28.51 -5.05
CA GLN A 546 5.60 -27.92 -4.13
C GLN A 546 6.16 -27.69 -2.71
N GLU A 547 6.79 -28.71 -2.12
CA GLU A 547 7.31 -28.63 -0.75
C GLU A 547 8.56 -27.74 -0.65
N PHE A 548 9.41 -27.75 -1.67
CA PHE A 548 10.55 -26.83 -1.77
C PHE A 548 10.09 -25.36 -1.78
N ILE A 549 9.03 -25.05 -2.53
CA ILE A 549 8.49 -23.69 -2.65
C ILE A 549 7.76 -23.28 -1.35
N ARG A 550 7.00 -24.19 -0.73
CA ARG A 550 6.39 -23.96 0.60
C ARG A 550 7.45 -23.61 1.62
N ARG A 551 8.48 -24.46 1.76
CA ARG A 551 9.59 -24.24 2.69
C ARG A 551 10.31 -22.92 2.42
N ARG A 552 10.59 -22.56 1.15
CA ARG A 552 11.18 -21.27 0.77
C ARG A 552 10.35 -20.07 1.25
N LEU A 553 9.02 -20.13 1.13
CA LEU A 553 8.11 -19.07 1.59
C LEU A 553 8.00 -19.00 3.12
N GLU A 554 8.18 -20.12 3.81
CA GLU A 554 8.11 -20.23 5.28
C GLU A 554 9.41 -19.84 5.98
N GLU A 555 10.56 -20.37 5.52
CA GLU A 555 11.90 -20.04 6.03
C GLU A 555 12.34 -18.60 5.68
N HIS A 556 11.86 -18.05 4.56
CA HIS A 556 12.19 -16.69 4.11
C HIS A 556 10.93 -15.82 3.91
N PRO A 557 10.34 -15.24 4.98
CA PRO A 557 9.11 -14.45 4.87
C PRO A 557 9.17 -13.23 3.94
N ARG A 558 10.37 -12.70 3.63
CA ARG A 558 10.59 -11.61 2.66
C ARG A 558 10.93 -12.08 1.23
N PHE A 559 10.84 -13.38 0.94
CA PHE A 559 11.03 -13.87 -0.42
C PHE A 559 9.89 -13.41 -1.35
N LEU A 560 8.67 -13.22 -0.82
CA LEU A 560 7.54 -12.65 -1.54
C LEU A 560 6.82 -11.63 -0.66
N GLU A 561 6.86 -10.37 -1.07
CA GLU A 561 6.13 -9.26 -0.45
C GLU A 561 5.18 -8.60 -1.49
N PRO A 562 4.10 -7.91 -1.05
CA PRO A 562 3.56 -7.85 0.30
C PRO A 562 2.99 -9.19 0.81
N GLN A 563 2.79 -9.30 2.13
CA GLN A 563 2.33 -10.53 2.80
C GLN A 563 1.03 -11.12 2.20
N ALA A 564 0.14 -10.29 1.66
CA ALA A 564 -1.07 -10.77 0.98
C ALA A 564 -0.76 -11.68 -0.23
N ARG A 565 0.28 -11.33 -1.02
CA ARG A 565 0.73 -12.10 -2.19
C ARG A 565 1.31 -13.45 -1.75
N ARG A 566 2.11 -13.45 -0.67
CA ARG A 566 2.64 -14.67 -0.03
C ARG A 566 1.54 -15.62 0.43
N ASN A 567 0.49 -15.09 1.06
CA ASN A 567 -0.63 -15.88 1.54
C ASN A 567 -1.44 -16.50 0.38
N GLU A 568 -1.58 -15.80 -0.75
CA GLU A 568 -2.22 -16.33 -1.97
C GLU A 568 -1.42 -17.48 -2.60
N ILE A 569 -0.07 -17.39 -2.64
CA ILE A 569 0.76 -18.50 -3.13
C ILE A 569 0.75 -19.69 -2.17
N LEU A 570 0.74 -19.48 -0.84
CA LEU A 570 0.56 -20.58 0.12
C LEU A 570 -0.80 -21.27 -0.07
N ALA A 571 -1.88 -20.51 -0.24
CA ALA A 571 -3.20 -21.07 -0.52
C ALA A 571 -3.29 -21.79 -1.88
N LEU A 572 -2.42 -21.48 -2.85
CA LEU A 572 -2.26 -22.26 -4.09
C LEU A 572 -1.48 -23.57 -3.84
N LEU A 573 -0.43 -23.54 -3.02
CA LEU A 573 0.33 -24.74 -2.64
C LEU A 573 -0.48 -25.70 -1.75
N ASP A 574 -1.53 -25.20 -1.07
CA ASP A 574 -2.51 -26.01 -0.34
C ASP A 574 -3.51 -26.74 -1.28
N GLN A 575 -3.64 -26.31 -2.54
CA GLN A 575 -4.53 -26.92 -3.54
C GLN A 575 -3.84 -28.00 -4.39
N GLY A 576 -2.51 -28.01 -4.43
CA GLY A 576 -1.71 -28.89 -5.29
C GLY A 576 -1.10 -28.17 -6.50
N LEU A 577 0.14 -28.51 -6.84
CA LEU A 577 0.78 -28.12 -8.10
C LEU A 577 0.67 -29.25 -9.15
N GLU A 578 0.26 -28.87 -10.36
CA GLU A 578 0.25 -29.73 -11.54
C GLU A 578 1.49 -29.47 -12.42
N ASP A 579 1.95 -30.52 -13.10
CA ASP A 579 3.01 -30.46 -14.10
C ASP A 579 2.57 -29.65 -15.34
N ILE A 580 3.51 -28.93 -15.96
CA ILE A 580 3.21 -27.90 -16.96
C ILE A 580 3.81 -28.24 -18.33
N SER A 581 3.04 -28.07 -19.40
CA SER A 581 3.58 -28.18 -20.77
C SER A 581 4.51 -27.01 -21.08
N VAL A 582 5.77 -27.31 -21.44
CA VAL A 582 6.85 -26.34 -21.73
C VAL A 582 7.19 -26.20 -23.21
N THR A 583 6.51 -26.95 -24.09
CA THR A 583 6.52 -26.73 -25.55
C THR A 583 5.12 -26.59 -26.11
N ARG A 584 4.99 -26.13 -27.37
CA ARG A 584 3.74 -26.14 -28.12
C ARG A 584 4.00 -26.58 -29.56
N ALA A 585 3.15 -27.45 -30.07
CA ALA A 585 3.07 -27.75 -31.51
C ALA A 585 2.70 -26.49 -32.32
N GLY A 586 3.30 -26.32 -33.50
CA GLY A 586 2.97 -25.23 -34.43
C GLY A 586 3.29 -23.80 -33.94
N LEU A 587 4.03 -23.62 -32.86
CA LEU A 587 4.45 -22.30 -32.38
C LEU A 587 5.70 -21.82 -33.14
N THR A 588 5.48 -21.15 -34.28
CA THR A 588 6.54 -20.75 -35.23
C THR A 588 7.38 -19.54 -34.82
N TRP A 589 6.90 -18.70 -33.90
CA TRP A 589 7.61 -17.53 -33.39
C TRP A 589 7.92 -17.68 -31.89
N ALA A 590 8.89 -18.53 -31.59
CA ALA A 590 9.46 -18.79 -30.27
C ALA A 590 10.82 -19.48 -30.41
N ILE A 591 11.60 -19.54 -29.32
CA ILE A 591 12.86 -20.29 -29.28
C ILE A 591 12.58 -21.79 -29.53
N PRO A 592 13.23 -22.45 -30.51
CA PRO A 592 13.13 -23.89 -30.71
C PRO A 592 13.64 -24.65 -29.47
N PHE A 593 12.84 -25.57 -28.94
CA PHE A 593 13.19 -26.30 -27.72
C PHE A 593 14.36 -27.26 -27.99
N PRO A 594 15.41 -27.32 -27.15
CA PRO A 594 16.71 -27.89 -27.54
C PRO A 594 16.78 -29.43 -27.66
N ARG A 595 15.63 -30.12 -27.62
CA ARG A 595 15.49 -31.55 -27.94
C ARG A 595 14.17 -31.78 -28.70
N PRO A 596 14.17 -32.46 -29.85
CA PRO A 596 12.93 -32.89 -30.49
C PRO A 596 12.22 -33.93 -29.61
N LEU A 597 10.93 -34.14 -29.86
CA LEU A 597 10.17 -35.24 -29.28
C LEU A 597 10.67 -36.61 -29.79
N SER A 598 10.27 -37.68 -29.10
CA SER A 598 10.40 -39.08 -29.53
C SER A 598 9.82 -39.39 -30.92
N THR A 599 8.98 -38.50 -31.46
CA THR A 599 8.44 -38.55 -32.83
C THR A 599 9.37 -37.95 -33.89
N GLY A 600 10.48 -37.32 -33.49
CA GLY A 600 11.33 -36.48 -34.33
C GLY A 600 10.79 -35.05 -34.51
N GLU A 601 9.65 -34.70 -33.93
CA GLU A 601 9.04 -33.36 -34.05
C GLU A 601 9.83 -32.32 -33.23
N GLN A 602 10.26 -31.25 -33.91
CA GLN A 602 10.92 -30.10 -33.31
C GLN A 602 9.87 -29.03 -32.95
N GLN A 603 9.73 -28.69 -31.67
CA GLN A 603 8.68 -27.79 -31.16
C GLN A 603 9.22 -26.45 -30.66
N GLY A 604 8.34 -25.44 -30.61
CA GLY A 604 8.62 -24.14 -30.00
C GLY A 604 8.49 -24.19 -28.48
N THR A 605 9.41 -23.53 -27.78
CA THR A 605 9.39 -23.37 -26.32
C THR A 605 8.17 -22.53 -25.90
N TRP A 606 7.51 -22.91 -24.80
CA TRP A 606 6.42 -22.13 -24.23
C TRP A 606 6.95 -20.79 -23.73
N VAL A 607 6.31 -19.68 -24.14
CA VAL A 607 6.77 -18.30 -23.91
C VAL A 607 7.25 -18.01 -22.48
N TRP A 608 6.61 -18.55 -21.44
CA TRP A 608 7.05 -18.32 -20.05
C TRP A 608 8.28 -19.12 -19.62
N PHE A 609 8.59 -20.25 -20.26
CA PHE A 609 9.82 -21.02 -20.04
C PHE A 609 11.04 -20.40 -20.75
N ASP A 610 10.79 -19.45 -21.64
CA ASP A 610 11.70 -18.61 -22.43
C ASP A 610 11.88 -17.24 -21.74
N ALA A 611 10.78 -16.54 -21.47
CA ALA A 611 10.73 -15.24 -20.80
C ALA A 611 11.31 -15.24 -19.37
N LEU A 612 10.98 -16.21 -18.49
CA LEU A 612 11.48 -16.22 -17.10
C LEU A 612 13.02 -16.24 -17.01
N PRO A 613 13.75 -17.02 -17.84
CA PRO A 613 15.20 -16.93 -18.00
C PRO A 613 15.81 -15.55 -18.26
N ASN A 614 15.07 -14.53 -18.73
CA ASN A 614 15.67 -13.22 -19.09
C ASN A 614 16.49 -12.61 -17.94
N TYR A 615 16.05 -12.81 -16.70
CA TYR A 615 16.73 -12.33 -15.50
C TYR A 615 18.11 -12.96 -15.28
N LEU A 616 18.31 -14.17 -15.77
CA LEU A 616 19.56 -14.90 -15.71
C LEU A 616 20.42 -14.59 -16.95
N THR A 617 19.86 -14.65 -18.16
CA THR A 617 20.61 -14.41 -19.40
C THR A 617 21.15 -12.98 -19.49
N ALA A 618 20.41 -11.97 -18.99
CA ALA A 618 20.86 -10.58 -18.93
C ALA A 618 22.17 -10.40 -18.14
N THR A 619 22.49 -11.31 -17.22
CA THR A 619 23.74 -11.29 -16.45
C THR A 619 24.96 -11.84 -17.21
N GLY A 620 24.74 -12.52 -18.34
CA GLY A 620 25.78 -13.15 -19.19
C GLY A 620 25.69 -14.67 -19.27
N PHE A 621 24.73 -15.31 -18.58
CA PHE A 621 24.58 -16.77 -18.56
C PHE A 621 24.39 -17.32 -20.00
N PRO A 622 25.14 -18.36 -20.43
CA PRO A 622 25.86 -19.32 -19.58
C PRO A 622 27.32 -18.99 -19.22
N ASP A 623 27.89 -17.87 -19.66
CA ASP A 623 29.27 -17.48 -19.29
C ASP A 623 29.40 -17.37 -17.76
N PRO A 624 30.39 -18.03 -17.10
CA PRO A 624 30.58 -18.00 -15.64
C PRO A 624 30.59 -16.61 -14.98
N ALA A 625 30.91 -15.54 -15.73
CA ALA A 625 30.78 -14.15 -15.28
C ALA A 625 29.35 -13.76 -14.87
N TYR A 626 28.31 -14.53 -15.25
CA TYR A 626 26.93 -14.36 -14.77
C TYR A 626 26.84 -14.25 -13.24
N THR A 627 27.70 -14.98 -12.53
CA THR A 627 27.81 -14.97 -11.06
C THR A 627 28.20 -13.62 -10.45
N GLN A 628 28.80 -12.72 -11.25
CA GLN A 628 29.11 -11.35 -10.80
C GLN A 628 27.85 -10.51 -10.54
N ARG A 629 26.72 -10.83 -11.21
CA ARG A 629 25.43 -10.14 -11.04
C ARG A 629 24.32 -11.02 -10.47
N TRP A 630 24.27 -12.31 -10.78
CA TRP A 630 23.30 -13.26 -10.23
C TRP A 630 23.65 -13.66 -8.75
N PRO A 631 22.68 -14.02 -7.89
CA PRO A 631 21.22 -13.85 -8.04
C PRO A 631 20.77 -12.39 -7.98
N ALA A 632 19.58 -12.13 -8.52
CA ALA A 632 18.90 -10.85 -8.33
C ALA A 632 18.54 -10.62 -6.85
N GLN A 633 18.75 -9.39 -6.36
CA GLN A 633 18.38 -8.99 -5.01
C GLN A 633 16.87 -8.74 -4.92
N LEU A 634 16.25 -8.23 -6.00
CA LEU A 634 14.81 -7.96 -6.07
C LEU A 634 14.25 -8.09 -7.50
N HIS A 635 13.12 -8.80 -7.64
CA HIS A 635 12.26 -8.74 -8.82
C HIS A 635 11.01 -7.90 -8.51
N ILE A 636 10.69 -6.89 -9.32
CA ILE A 636 9.44 -6.10 -9.26
C ILE A 636 8.48 -6.64 -10.33
N ILE A 637 7.26 -6.99 -9.94
CA ILE A 637 6.26 -7.57 -10.85
C ILE A 637 4.83 -7.11 -10.55
N GLY A 638 3.96 -7.16 -11.55
CA GLY A 638 2.50 -7.17 -11.35
C GLY A 638 1.99 -8.41 -10.62
N LYS A 639 0.95 -8.26 -9.79
CA LYS A 639 0.40 -9.38 -8.98
C LYS A 639 -0.17 -10.57 -9.76
N ASP A 640 -0.58 -10.40 -11.02
CA ASP A 640 -1.09 -11.49 -11.86
C ASP A 640 -0.01 -12.50 -12.27
N ILE A 641 1.25 -12.06 -12.38
CA ILE A 641 2.39 -12.92 -12.75
C ILE A 641 3.13 -13.50 -11.52
N THR A 642 2.57 -13.38 -10.31
CA THR A 642 3.18 -13.87 -9.05
C THR A 642 3.45 -15.37 -9.07
N ARG A 643 2.52 -16.21 -9.58
CA ARG A 643 2.72 -17.67 -9.68
C ARG A 643 3.96 -18.02 -10.51
N LEU A 644 4.23 -17.24 -11.56
CA LEU A 644 5.31 -17.51 -12.48
C LEU A 644 6.67 -17.26 -11.80
N HIS A 645 6.79 -16.14 -11.10
CA HIS A 645 8.03 -15.71 -10.42
C HIS A 645 8.28 -16.38 -9.07
N CYS A 646 7.22 -16.88 -8.40
CA CYS A 646 7.30 -17.42 -7.04
C CYS A 646 7.04 -18.93 -6.95
N VAL A 647 6.64 -19.58 -8.05
CA VAL A 647 6.40 -21.03 -8.12
C VAL A 647 7.20 -21.65 -9.27
N ILE A 648 7.00 -21.18 -10.51
CA ILE A 648 7.64 -21.78 -11.70
C ILE A 648 9.14 -21.43 -11.78
N TRP A 649 9.50 -20.16 -11.69
CA TRP A 649 10.89 -19.71 -11.78
C TRP A 649 11.80 -20.28 -10.68
N PRO A 650 11.39 -20.35 -9.39
CA PRO A 650 12.17 -21.01 -8.36
C PRO A 650 12.32 -22.52 -8.60
N ALA A 651 11.31 -23.18 -9.17
CA ALA A 651 11.41 -24.60 -9.56
C ALA A 651 12.39 -24.81 -10.73
N MET A 652 12.36 -23.97 -11.77
CA MET A 652 13.32 -24.02 -12.88
C MET A 652 14.77 -23.83 -12.40
N LEU A 653 15.00 -22.85 -11.52
CA LEU A 653 16.32 -22.58 -10.92
C LEU A 653 16.78 -23.73 -10.02
N GLN A 654 15.89 -24.28 -9.19
CA GLN A 654 16.22 -25.40 -8.30
C GLN A 654 16.48 -26.69 -9.09
N ALA A 655 15.72 -26.95 -10.18
CA ALA A 655 15.97 -28.06 -11.08
C ALA A 655 17.36 -27.94 -11.72
N ALA A 656 17.68 -26.78 -12.28
CA ALA A 656 18.98 -26.46 -12.84
C ALA A 656 20.13 -26.33 -11.80
N GLN A 657 19.85 -26.45 -10.50
CA GLN A 657 20.81 -26.23 -9.42
C GLN A 657 21.50 -24.85 -9.53
N LEU A 658 20.70 -23.78 -9.59
CA LEU A 658 21.12 -22.38 -9.67
C LEU A 658 20.65 -21.58 -8.44
N PRO A 659 21.35 -20.52 -8.02
CA PRO A 659 20.91 -19.65 -6.92
C PRO A 659 19.54 -19.03 -7.21
N LEU A 660 18.66 -19.00 -6.20
CA LEU A 660 17.36 -18.33 -6.28
C LEU A 660 17.52 -16.81 -6.07
N PRO A 661 16.62 -15.97 -6.63
CA PRO A 661 16.53 -14.56 -6.26
C PRO A 661 16.23 -14.38 -4.76
N GLU A 662 16.70 -13.28 -4.19
CA GLU A 662 16.56 -13.01 -2.75
C GLU A 662 15.14 -12.60 -2.36
N SER A 663 14.50 -11.75 -3.18
CA SER A 663 13.13 -11.27 -2.93
C SER A 663 12.35 -10.96 -4.22
N VAL A 664 11.03 -11.01 -4.12
CA VAL A 664 10.06 -10.62 -5.15
C VAL A 664 9.03 -9.68 -4.54
N TRP A 665 8.82 -8.52 -5.16
CA TRP A 665 7.73 -7.61 -4.81
C TRP A 665 6.65 -7.62 -5.89
N ALA A 666 5.46 -8.09 -5.52
CA ALA A 666 4.30 -8.17 -6.41
C ALA A 666 3.30 -7.04 -6.11
N HIS A 667 3.35 -5.95 -6.89
CA HIS A 667 2.51 -4.77 -6.72
C HIS A 667 1.07 -4.99 -7.23
N GLY A 668 0.12 -4.19 -6.72
CA GLY A 668 -1.27 -4.23 -7.19
C GLY A 668 -1.51 -3.46 -8.49
N PHE A 669 -2.77 -3.40 -8.92
CA PHE A 669 -3.14 -2.74 -10.17
C PHE A 669 -3.49 -1.26 -9.98
N VAL A 670 -3.06 -0.45 -10.95
CA VAL A 670 -3.69 0.83 -11.26
C VAL A 670 -5.01 0.54 -11.99
N ASN A 671 -6.12 1.04 -11.45
CA ASN A 671 -7.43 1.06 -12.12
C ASN A 671 -7.71 2.48 -12.65
N PHE A 672 -8.81 2.66 -13.38
CA PHE A 672 -9.31 3.99 -13.74
C PHE A 672 -10.80 4.11 -13.43
N SER A 673 -11.17 5.10 -12.62
CA SER A 673 -12.54 5.38 -12.18
C SER A 673 -13.31 4.11 -11.73
N GLY A 674 -12.63 3.26 -10.95
CA GLY A 674 -13.16 2.01 -10.41
C GLY A 674 -13.33 0.86 -11.42
N LYS A 675 -12.77 0.97 -12.64
CA LYS A 675 -12.72 -0.09 -13.65
C LYS A 675 -11.28 -0.55 -13.91
N ARG A 676 -11.07 -1.87 -14.01
CA ARG A 676 -9.80 -2.43 -14.52
C ARG A 676 -9.67 -2.10 -16.01
N PHE A 677 -8.47 -1.74 -16.47
CA PHE A 677 -8.20 -1.53 -17.89
C PHE A 677 -8.59 -2.76 -18.73
N SER A 678 -9.27 -2.52 -19.84
CA SER A 678 -9.72 -3.55 -20.78
C SER A 678 -9.66 -3.03 -22.20
N LYS A 679 -9.02 -3.80 -23.10
CA LYS A 679 -8.96 -3.46 -24.54
C LYS A 679 -10.35 -3.43 -25.19
N SER A 680 -11.37 -4.07 -24.61
CA SER A 680 -12.74 -4.15 -25.14
C SER A 680 -13.76 -3.20 -24.50
N ALA A 681 -13.41 -2.51 -23.40
CA ALA A 681 -14.34 -1.64 -22.67
C ALA A 681 -14.28 -0.16 -23.07
N GLY A 682 -13.47 0.20 -24.08
CA GLY A 682 -13.26 1.59 -24.55
C GLY A 682 -12.50 2.53 -23.60
N VAL A 683 -12.37 2.17 -22.32
CA VAL A 683 -11.76 3.00 -21.29
C VAL A 683 -10.25 2.72 -21.19
N ARG A 684 -9.44 3.64 -21.72
CA ARG A 684 -7.98 3.68 -21.56
C ARG A 684 -7.53 5.08 -21.11
N ILE A 685 -6.41 5.15 -20.40
CA ILE A 685 -5.59 6.35 -20.32
C ILE A 685 -4.42 6.15 -21.28
N GLU A 686 -4.25 7.08 -22.21
CA GLU A 686 -3.05 7.14 -23.03
C GLU A 686 -1.90 7.71 -22.20
N LEU A 687 -0.78 6.98 -22.14
CA LEU A 687 0.37 7.37 -21.35
C LEU A 687 0.96 8.70 -21.83
N ALA A 688 0.92 8.96 -23.14
CA ALA A 688 1.33 10.22 -23.75
C ALA A 688 0.50 11.41 -23.23
N HIS A 689 -0.83 11.33 -23.21
CA HIS A 689 -1.69 12.40 -22.69
C HIS A 689 -1.44 12.63 -21.18
N ALA A 690 -1.28 11.57 -20.38
CA ALA A 690 -0.95 11.71 -18.96
C ALA A 690 0.41 12.40 -18.72
N ILE A 691 1.40 12.19 -19.60
CA ILE A 691 2.69 12.89 -19.58
C ILE A 691 2.53 14.34 -20.06
N GLN A 692 1.78 14.60 -21.13
CA GLN A 692 1.57 15.94 -21.70
C GLN A 692 0.87 16.89 -20.71
N ARG A 693 -0.10 16.39 -19.92
CA ARG A 693 -0.93 17.21 -19.03
C ARG A 693 -0.13 17.99 -17.98
N HIS A 694 0.82 17.33 -17.29
CA HIS A 694 1.59 17.92 -16.15
C HIS A 694 3.10 17.64 -16.19
N GLY A 695 3.59 16.95 -17.23
CA GLY A 695 4.97 16.50 -17.36
C GLY A 695 5.24 15.13 -16.71
N PRO A 696 6.34 14.46 -17.10
CA PRO A 696 6.64 13.10 -16.67
C PRO A 696 6.86 12.98 -15.16
N ASP A 697 7.60 13.91 -14.54
CA ASP A 697 7.86 13.91 -13.11
C ASP A 697 6.58 14.06 -12.26
N ALA A 698 5.60 14.84 -12.71
CA ALA A 698 4.32 14.95 -12.03
C ALA A 698 3.56 13.63 -12.05
N LEU A 699 3.53 12.95 -13.21
CA LEU A 699 2.92 11.63 -13.35
C LEU A 699 3.63 10.57 -12.49
N ARG A 700 4.98 10.60 -12.46
CA ARG A 700 5.79 9.72 -11.60
C ARG A 700 5.46 9.92 -10.11
N TYR A 701 5.44 11.17 -9.64
CA TYR A 701 5.07 11.49 -8.28
C TYR A 701 3.65 11.02 -7.98
N PHE A 702 2.66 11.40 -8.81
CA PHE A 702 1.27 11.02 -8.61
C PHE A 702 1.08 9.51 -8.48
N LEU A 703 1.63 8.74 -9.42
CA LEU A 703 1.54 7.28 -9.42
C LEU A 703 2.12 6.68 -8.15
N LEU A 704 3.32 7.10 -7.72
CA LEU A 704 3.95 6.56 -6.52
C LEU A 704 3.39 7.12 -5.21
N ARG A 705 2.63 8.22 -5.23
CA ARG A 705 2.08 8.90 -4.06
C ARG A 705 0.63 8.54 -3.75
N GLU A 706 -0.19 8.34 -4.77
CA GLU A 706 -1.65 8.14 -4.66
C GLU A 706 -2.04 6.66 -4.81
N VAL A 707 -1.31 5.87 -5.61
CA VAL A 707 -1.54 4.43 -5.75
C VAL A 707 -0.73 3.68 -4.67
N PRO A 708 -1.35 2.85 -3.82
CA PRO A 708 -0.62 2.02 -2.87
C PRO A 708 0.33 1.06 -3.59
N TRP A 709 1.60 1.05 -3.22
CA TRP A 709 2.61 0.17 -3.84
C TRP A 709 2.46 -1.31 -3.42
N ASP A 710 1.74 -1.54 -2.32
CA ASP A 710 1.42 -2.84 -1.73
C ASP A 710 -0.03 -3.29 -1.97
N GLY A 711 -0.81 -2.53 -2.75
CA GLY A 711 -2.23 -2.78 -2.99
C GLY A 711 -2.72 -2.27 -4.36
N ASP A 712 -4.02 -2.35 -4.59
CA ASP A 712 -4.65 -1.74 -5.77
C ASP A 712 -5.00 -0.28 -5.50
N GLY A 713 -4.85 0.57 -6.50
CA GLY A 713 -5.32 1.96 -6.48
C GLY A 713 -6.11 2.33 -7.72
N ASP A 714 -6.52 3.59 -7.80
CA ASP A 714 -7.38 4.12 -8.86
C ASP A 714 -6.85 5.47 -9.32
N PHE A 715 -6.52 5.58 -10.61
CA PHE A 715 -6.20 6.85 -11.25
C PHE A 715 -7.51 7.55 -11.61
N THR A 716 -7.61 8.85 -11.31
CA THR A 716 -8.60 9.74 -11.92
C THR A 716 -7.92 11.07 -12.26
N TRP A 717 -8.40 11.75 -13.31
CA TRP A 717 -7.80 13.02 -13.74
C TRP A 717 -7.91 14.11 -12.67
N GLU A 718 -9.04 14.15 -11.96
CA GLU A 718 -9.32 15.09 -10.89
C GLU A 718 -8.36 14.90 -9.71
N ARG A 719 -8.00 13.65 -9.39
CA ARG A 719 -6.96 13.36 -8.38
C ARG A 719 -5.57 13.76 -8.84
N PHE A 720 -5.25 13.54 -10.12
CA PHE A 720 -3.96 13.93 -10.68
C PHE A 720 -3.77 15.45 -10.65
N ASP A 721 -4.80 16.19 -11.09
CA ASP A 721 -4.85 17.66 -11.04
C ASP A 721 -4.76 18.18 -9.59
N ALA A 722 -5.57 17.62 -8.68
CA ALA A 722 -5.57 18.04 -7.27
C ALA A 722 -4.22 17.78 -6.57
N ARG A 723 -3.53 16.67 -6.88
CA ARG A 723 -2.17 16.39 -6.36
C ARG A 723 -1.12 17.30 -7.01
N TYR A 724 -1.23 17.56 -8.31
CA TYR A 724 -0.33 18.50 -8.99
C TYR A 724 -0.43 19.91 -8.38
N GLU A 725 -1.64 20.41 -8.17
CA GLU A 725 -1.81 21.73 -7.56
C GLU A 725 -1.41 21.74 -6.07
N ALA A 726 -1.92 20.83 -5.24
CA ALA A 726 -1.69 20.87 -3.80
C ALA A 726 -0.26 20.50 -3.41
N ASP A 727 0.21 19.32 -3.82
CA ASP A 727 1.50 18.78 -3.38
C ASP A 727 2.66 19.44 -4.15
N LEU A 728 2.54 19.61 -5.47
CA LEU A 728 3.66 20.04 -6.32
C LEU A 728 3.73 21.56 -6.48
N ALA A 729 2.67 22.21 -6.97
CA ALA A 729 2.68 23.66 -7.21
C ALA A 729 2.63 24.48 -5.91
N ASN A 730 1.58 24.31 -5.10
CA ASN A 730 1.35 25.07 -3.87
C ASN A 730 2.29 24.63 -2.73
N GLY A 731 2.69 23.36 -2.71
CA GLY A 731 3.63 22.79 -1.72
C GLY A 731 5.10 23.05 -2.05
N TYR A 732 5.70 22.19 -2.88
CA TYR A 732 7.14 22.17 -3.11
C TYR A 732 7.65 23.30 -4.03
N GLY A 733 6.93 23.61 -5.11
CA GLY A 733 7.27 24.66 -6.06
C GLY A 733 7.23 26.06 -5.43
N ASN A 734 6.13 26.38 -4.74
CA ASN A 734 5.98 27.61 -3.97
C ASN A 734 7.07 27.79 -2.90
N LEU A 735 7.29 26.77 -2.06
CA LEU A 735 8.36 26.79 -1.05
C LEU A 735 9.72 27.13 -1.66
N THR A 736 10.09 26.41 -2.72
CA THR A 736 11.36 26.61 -3.42
C THR A 736 11.46 28.03 -3.98
N SER A 737 10.42 28.50 -4.67
CA SER A 737 10.37 29.85 -5.24
C SER A 737 10.53 30.93 -4.16
N ARG A 738 9.82 30.82 -3.04
CA ARG A 738 9.91 31.75 -1.90
C ARG A 738 11.31 31.75 -1.29
N VAL A 739 11.91 30.59 -1.04
CA VAL A 739 13.24 30.49 -0.41
C VAL A 739 14.33 31.07 -1.31
N LEU A 740 14.32 30.76 -2.61
CA LEU A 740 15.26 31.34 -3.57
C LEU A 740 15.08 32.86 -3.69
N ALA A 741 13.83 33.34 -3.83
CA ALA A 741 13.53 34.77 -3.97
C ALA A 741 13.87 35.58 -2.71
N MET A 742 13.62 35.05 -1.51
CA MET A 742 13.99 35.73 -0.26
C MET A 742 15.51 35.75 -0.06
N THR A 743 16.23 34.68 -0.44
CA THR A 743 17.71 34.66 -0.40
C THR A 743 18.31 35.66 -1.39
N ALA A 744 17.79 35.71 -2.62
CA ALA A 744 18.15 36.71 -3.62
C ALA A 744 17.91 38.15 -3.14
N ARG A 745 16.73 38.42 -2.57
CA ARG A 745 16.30 39.77 -2.18
C ARG A 745 16.96 40.29 -0.90
N TYR A 746 17.15 39.44 0.11
CA TYR A 746 17.54 39.87 1.46
C TYR A 746 18.97 39.49 1.86
N LEU A 747 19.62 38.57 1.12
CA LEU A 747 20.98 38.08 1.39
C LEU A 747 21.89 38.17 0.15
N SER A 748 21.55 39.06 -0.79
CA SER A 748 22.27 39.27 -2.05
C SER A 748 22.49 38.00 -2.89
N GLY A 749 21.60 37.01 -2.74
CA GLY A 749 21.69 35.72 -3.43
C GLY A 749 22.62 34.70 -2.79
N VAL A 750 23.35 35.01 -1.71
CA VAL A 750 24.27 34.07 -1.07
C VAL A 750 23.58 33.38 0.11
N VAL A 751 23.52 32.04 0.07
CA VAL A 751 23.05 31.23 1.21
C VAL A 751 24.05 31.34 2.37
N PRO A 752 23.60 31.67 3.60
CA PRO A 752 24.49 31.77 4.75
C PRO A 752 25.17 30.45 5.10
N GLU A 753 26.38 30.56 5.67
CA GLU A 753 27.05 29.43 6.30
C GLU A 753 26.23 28.82 7.44
N ALA A 754 26.56 27.57 7.80
CA ALA A 754 25.84 26.81 8.81
C ALA A 754 25.96 27.44 10.22
N GLY A 755 24.92 28.16 10.63
CA GLY A 755 24.69 28.61 12.00
C GLY A 755 24.12 27.53 12.92
N GLU A 756 23.46 27.93 14.01
CA GLU A 756 22.87 27.00 14.97
C GLU A 756 21.77 26.10 14.37
N VAL A 757 21.60 24.91 14.96
CA VAL A 757 20.63 23.91 14.53
C VAL A 757 19.21 24.36 14.90
N THR A 758 18.36 24.59 13.90
CA THR A 758 16.99 25.07 14.08
C THR A 758 16.01 23.96 14.51
N SER A 759 14.76 24.32 14.78
CA SER A 759 13.66 23.34 14.87
C SER A 759 13.49 22.57 13.56
N LEU A 760 13.44 23.27 12.43
CA LEU A 760 13.30 22.69 11.09
C LEU A 760 14.42 21.67 10.76
N ASP A 761 15.65 21.91 11.20
CA ASP A 761 16.74 20.94 11.05
C ASP A 761 16.48 19.65 11.84
N ARG A 762 16.16 19.75 13.14
CA ARG A 762 15.89 18.59 14.02
C ARG A 762 14.65 17.79 13.58
N GLU A 763 13.61 18.48 13.15
CA GLU A 763 12.40 17.84 12.64
C GLU A 763 12.66 17.17 11.27
N GLY A 764 13.55 17.74 10.46
CA GLY A 764 14.02 17.13 9.21
C GLY A 764 14.77 15.82 9.41
N GLU A 765 15.64 15.72 10.43
CA GLU A 765 16.34 14.47 10.77
C GLU A 765 15.37 13.33 11.08
N ALA A 766 14.32 13.61 11.86
CA ALA A 766 13.28 12.63 12.17
C ALA A 766 12.53 12.17 10.90
N VAL A 767 12.16 13.09 10.01
CA VAL A 767 11.50 12.76 8.74
C VAL A 767 12.41 11.95 7.81
N ILE A 768 13.71 12.22 7.77
CA ILE A 768 14.69 11.42 6.99
C ILE A 768 14.75 9.98 7.51
N ALA A 769 14.68 9.78 8.84
CA ALA A 769 14.66 8.45 9.44
C ALA A 769 13.37 7.67 9.14
N GLU A 770 12.20 8.32 9.22
CA GLU A 770 10.91 7.71 8.84
C GLU A 770 10.87 7.36 7.33
N TYR A 771 11.27 8.30 6.47
CA TYR A 771 11.38 8.11 5.02
C TYR A 771 12.24 6.89 4.70
N ARG A 772 13.41 6.80 5.36
CA ARG A 772 14.31 5.65 5.22
C ARG A 772 13.61 4.35 5.61
N GLN A 773 12.90 4.31 6.74
CA GLN A 773 12.20 3.11 7.18
C GLN A 773 11.09 2.66 6.21
N ALA A 774 10.43 3.59 5.51
CA ALA A 774 9.47 3.27 4.46
C ALA A 774 10.18 2.73 3.20
N MET A 775 11.24 3.39 2.74
CA MET A 775 11.96 3.04 1.50
C MET A 775 12.80 1.75 1.64
N ASP A 776 13.43 1.50 2.80
CA ASP A 776 14.09 0.23 3.17
C ASP A 776 13.07 -0.96 3.27
N ARG A 777 11.76 -0.69 3.12
CA ARG A 777 10.66 -1.66 3.00
C ARG A 777 9.89 -1.56 1.68
N HIS A 778 10.44 -0.82 0.70
CA HIS A 778 9.81 -0.53 -0.60
C HIS A 778 8.42 0.14 -0.53
N LEU A 779 8.02 0.75 0.59
CA LEU A 779 6.73 1.44 0.73
C LEU A 779 6.80 2.85 0.13
N LEU A 780 6.87 2.92 -1.21
CA LEU A 780 7.16 4.16 -1.96
C LEU A 780 6.17 5.30 -1.66
N HIS A 781 4.89 4.97 -1.49
CA HIS A 781 3.83 5.93 -1.17
C HIS A 781 3.96 6.53 0.23
N GLU A 782 4.37 5.74 1.22
CA GLU A 782 4.71 6.24 2.55
C GLU A 782 5.98 7.10 2.46
N GLY A 783 7.01 6.66 1.71
CA GLY A 783 8.22 7.45 1.45
C GLY A 783 7.91 8.83 0.89
N ALA A 784 7.12 8.91 -0.18
CA ALA A 784 6.63 10.17 -0.75
C ALA A 784 5.87 11.01 0.30
N ARG A 785 5.00 10.41 1.10
CA ARG A 785 4.28 11.10 2.18
C ARG A 785 5.23 11.67 3.25
N HIS A 786 6.29 10.94 3.62
CA HIS A 786 7.30 11.44 4.57
C HIS A 786 8.10 12.59 3.97
N ALA A 787 8.55 12.51 2.71
CA ALA A 787 9.19 13.63 2.02
C ALA A 787 8.29 14.89 2.00
N TRP A 788 6.98 14.74 1.77
CA TRP A 788 6.04 15.87 1.80
C TRP A 788 5.66 16.38 3.20
N ARG A 789 5.89 15.60 4.27
CA ARG A 789 5.85 16.14 5.65
C ARG A 789 6.95 17.18 5.86
N LEU A 790 8.14 17.03 5.25
CA LEU A 790 9.18 18.06 5.30
C LEU A 790 8.82 19.29 4.46
N VAL A 791 8.17 19.10 3.30
CA VAL A 791 7.62 20.22 2.49
C VAL A 791 6.60 21.04 3.29
N ALA A 792 5.66 20.36 3.97
CA ALA A 792 4.66 21.03 4.80
C ALA A 792 5.31 21.74 6.01
N ARG A 793 6.24 21.07 6.70
CA ARG A 793 6.94 21.65 7.86
C ARG A 793 7.79 22.86 7.50
N ALA A 794 8.48 22.83 6.36
CA ALA A 794 9.28 23.94 5.86
C ALA A 794 8.40 25.15 5.45
N ASN A 795 7.24 24.92 4.82
CA ASN A 795 6.27 26.01 4.60
C ASN A 795 5.77 26.61 5.92
N GLY A 796 5.39 25.77 6.90
CA GLY A 796 5.02 26.25 8.25
C GLY A 796 6.12 27.08 8.90
N PHE A 797 7.39 26.67 8.78
CA PHE A 797 8.54 27.42 9.29
C PHE A 797 8.70 28.81 8.64
N VAL A 798 8.33 28.97 7.36
CA VAL A 798 8.32 30.28 6.69
C VAL A 798 7.28 31.21 7.32
N GLU A 799 6.10 30.71 7.69
CA GLU A 799 5.08 31.53 8.36
C GLU A 799 5.43 31.80 9.84
N GLU A 800 5.91 30.79 10.57
CA GLU A 800 6.37 30.90 11.97
C GLU A 800 7.47 31.96 12.15
N THR A 801 8.39 32.06 11.20
CA THR A 801 9.55 32.96 11.28
C THR A 801 9.34 34.29 10.55
N ALA A 802 8.36 34.37 9.65
CA ALA A 802 8.04 35.53 8.81
C ALA A 802 9.30 36.30 8.30
N PRO A 803 10.16 35.72 7.44
CA PRO A 803 11.46 36.30 7.08
C PRO A 803 11.40 37.75 6.55
N TRP A 804 10.31 38.12 5.88
CA TRP A 804 10.05 39.49 5.43
C TRP A 804 9.94 40.51 6.58
N ASN A 805 9.46 40.10 7.76
CA ASN A 805 9.41 40.92 8.95
C ASN A 805 10.79 41.01 9.63
N LEU A 806 11.53 39.90 9.72
CA LEU A 806 12.93 39.92 10.22
C LEU A 806 13.80 40.87 9.38
N ALA A 807 13.65 40.85 8.05
CA ALA A 807 14.32 41.77 7.13
C ALA A 807 13.92 43.24 7.35
N LYS A 808 12.61 43.54 7.49
CA LYS A 808 12.12 44.90 7.81
C LYS A 808 12.62 45.43 9.15
N GLN A 809 12.81 44.56 10.13
CA GLN A 809 13.23 44.90 11.50
C GLN A 809 14.76 44.90 11.68
N GLY A 810 15.54 44.64 10.63
CA GLY A 810 17.01 44.59 10.72
C GLY A 810 17.56 43.41 11.53
N GLN A 811 16.77 42.35 11.77
CA GLN A 811 17.19 41.17 12.54
C GLN A 811 18.07 40.22 11.72
N THR A 812 19.24 40.70 11.29
CA THR A 812 20.12 40.05 10.31
C THR A 812 20.50 38.61 10.66
N ASP A 813 20.85 38.32 11.92
CA ASP A 813 21.30 36.98 12.31
C ASP A 813 20.15 35.97 12.36
N ALA A 814 18.98 36.38 12.86
CA ALA A 814 17.76 35.56 12.83
C ALA A 814 17.32 35.28 11.39
N LEU A 815 17.40 36.28 10.51
CA LEU A 815 17.12 36.14 9.08
C LEU A 815 18.10 35.18 8.38
N ARG A 816 19.40 35.29 8.67
CA ARG A 816 20.45 34.41 8.12
C ARG A 816 20.27 32.96 8.57
N SER A 817 20.03 32.74 9.87
CA SER A 817 19.69 31.43 10.44
C SER A 817 18.48 30.80 9.73
N THR A 818 17.40 31.57 9.62
CA THR A 818 16.12 31.14 9.04
C THR A 818 16.26 30.76 7.56
N LEU A 819 16.83 31.62 6.73
CA LEU A 819 17.00 31.35 5.29
C LEU A 819 18.04 30.26 5.03
N GLY A 820 19.09 30.15 5.85
CA GLY A 820 20.04 29.03 5.79
C GLY A 820 19.41 27.67 6.12
N ALA A 821 18.55 27.62 7.15
CA ALA A 821 17.80 26.41 7.49
C ALA A 821 16.79 26.02 6.41
N LEU A 822 16.10 27.00 5.82
CA LEU A 822 15.20 26.78 4.69
C LEU A 822 15.94 26.29 3.44
N ALA A 823 17.12 26.82 3.12
CA ALA A 823 17.94 26.32 2.02
C ALA A 823 18.40 24.87 2.25
N ARG A 824 18.81 24.51 3.47
CA ARG A 824 19.11 23.11 3.86
C ARG A 824 17.87 22.22 3.73
N ALA A 825 16.70 22.69 4.14
CA ALA A 825 15.45 21.95 4.04
C ALA A 825 15.04 21.70 2.58
N VAL A 826 15.13 22.71 1.70
CA VAL A 826 14.85 22.54 0.26
C VAL A 826 15.84 21.56 -0.38
N ALA A 827 17.15 21.63 -0.05
CA ALA A 827 18.13 20.65 -0.51
C ALA A 827 17.83 19.22 -0.04
N ARG A 828 17.44 19.04 1.23
CA ARG A 828 17.00 17.74 1.78
C ARG A 828 15.75 17.24 1.06
N ILE A 829 14.76 18.09 0.81
CA ILE A 829 13.54 17.74 0.05
C ILE A 829 13.93 17.29 -1.37
N SER A 830 14.81 18.01 -2.07
CA SER A 830 15.29 17.61 -3.41
C SER A 830 15.89 16.20 -3.41
N LEU A 831 16.77 15.90 -2.43
CA LEU A 831 17.39 14.57 -2.26
C LEU A 831 16.36 13.47 -1.95
N LEU A 832 15.39 13.72 -1.05
CA LEU A 832 14.32 12.76 -0.75
C LEU A 832 13.34 12.59 -1.92
N ALA A 833 13.14 13.62 -2.74
CA ALA A 833 12.21 13.59 -3.87
C ALA A 833 12.84 13.10 -5.18
N THR A 834 14.17 13.05 -5.32
CA THR A 834 14.82 12.69 -6.60
C THR A 834 14.53 11.26 -7.12
N PRO A 835 14.25 10.24 -6.27
CA PRO A 835 13.74 8.95 -6.76
C PRO A 835 12.37 9.07 -7.46
N PHE A 836 11.54 10.02 -7.04
CA PHE A 836 10.19 10.25 -7.55
C PHE A 836 10.18 11.20 -8.75
N MET A 837 10.90 12.33 -8.64
CA MET A 837 10.92 13.42 -9.62
C MET A 837 12.36 13.82 -10.00
N PRO A 838 13.09 13.00 -10.78
CA PRO A 838 14.52 13.21 -11.02
C PRO A 838 14.85 14.49 -11.80
N GLY A 839 13.97 14.97 -12.69
CA GLY A 839 14.21 16.16 -13.51
C GLY A 839 13.90 17.47 -12.77
N LYS A 840 12.74 17.56 -12.13
CA LYS A 840 12.30 18.74 -11.37
C LYS A 840 13.19 18.95 -10.14
N THR A 841 13.66 17.89 -9.49
CA THR A 841 14.60 18.02 -8.36
C THR A 841 15.99 18.47 -8.82
N GLN A 842 16.47 18.06 -10.00
CA GLN A 842 17.70 18.61 -10.59
C GLN A 842 17.62 20.12 -10.80
N LEU A 843 16.50 20.62 -11.33
CA LEU A 843 16.31 22.08 -11.54
C LEU A 843 16.42 22.86 -10.22
N VAL A 844 15.91 22.30 -9.13
CA VAL A 844 16.03 22.91 -7.79
C VAL A 844 17.46 22.82 -7.25
N TRP A 845 18.16 21.70 -7.47
CA TRP A 845 19.56 21.53 -7.08
C TRP A 845 20.47 22.57 -7.76
N THR A 846 20.36 22.71 -9.08
CA THR A 846 21.06 23.75 -9.85
C THR A 846 20.68 25.16 -9.37
N ALA A 847 19.40 25.41 -9.07
CA ALA A 847 18.93 26.71 -8.58
C ALA A 847 19.44 27.06 -7.17
N LEU A 848 19.80 26.08 -6.34
CA LEU A 848 20.51 26.29 -5.07
C LEU A 848 22.02 26.55 -5.24
N GLY A 849 22.53 26.61 -6.47
CA GLY A 849 23.95 26.79 -6.76
C GLY A 849 24.81 25.55 -6.47
N LEU A 850 24.18 24.37 -6.37
CA LEU A 850 24.85 23.10 -6.08
C LEU A 850 25.36 22.45 -7.37
N PRO A 851 26.60 21.93 -7.39
CA PRO A 851 27.18 21.31 -8.58
C PRO A 851 26.70 19.86 -8.81
N GLY A 852 26.91 19.36 -10.03
CA GLY A 852 26.75 17.95 -10.40
C GLY A 852 25.32 17.47 -10.63
N GLY A 853 25.19 16.19 -10.96
CA GLY A 853 23.90 15.52 -11.00
C GLY A 853 23.41 15.20 -9.58
N LEU A 854 22.19 15.59 -9.25
CA LEU A 854 21.53 15.18 -8.00
C LEU A 854 21.36 13.65 -7.91
N GLN A 855 21.40 12.96 -9.06
CA GLN A 855 21.34 11.50 -9.16
C GLN A 855 22.69 10.84 -8.82
N GLU A 856 23.77 11.63 -8.76
CA GLU A 856 25.12 11.23 -8.30
C GLU A 856 25.33 11.57 -6.81
N ALA A 857 24.38 12.25 -6.18
CA ALA A 857 24.43 12.59 -4.76
C ALA A 857 24.43 11.32 -3.89
N GLY A 858 25.25 11.32 -2.83
CA GLY A 858 25.23 10.27 -1.81
C GLY A 858 24.42 10.67 -0.57
N TRP A 859 23.88 9.68 0.14
CA TRP A 859 23.04 9.84 1.33
C TRP A 859 23.58 10.82 2.39
N HIS A 860 24.91 10.91 2.54
CA HIS A 860 25.58 11.84 3.45
C HIS A 860 25.21 13.32 3.23
N LEU A 861 24.77 13.71 2.02
CA LEU A 861 24.31 15.06 1.72
C LEU A 861 22.91 15.38 2.30
N LEU A 862 22.14 14.38 2.76
CA LEU A 862 20.92 14.60 3.55
C LEU A 862 21.24 15.08 4.97
N GLU A 863 22.31 14.56 5.56
CA GLU A 863 22.77 14.91 6.91
C GLU A 863 23.28 16.36 6.89
N ALA A 864 24.22 16.68 6.01
CA ALA A 864 24.79 18.02 5.83
C ALA A 864 24.75 18.50 4.37
N PRO A 865 23.67 19.14 3.90
CA PRO A 865 23.59 19.71 2.55
C PRO A 865 24.61 20.85 2.37
N PRO A 866 25.47 20.83 1.33
CA PRO A 866 26.58 21.78 1.16
C PRO A 866 26.13 23.10 0.51
N VAL A 867 25.04 23.68 1.04
CA VAL A 867 24.42 24.93 0.58
C VAL A 867 25.09 26.19 1.12
N GLY A 868 25.92 26.10 2.16
CA GLY A 868 26.66 27.24 2.70
C GLY A 868 27.53 27.92 1.62
N GLY A 869 27.47 29.25 1.57
CA GLY A 869 28.26 30.06 0.64
C GLY A 869 27.82 29.97 -0.83
N ARG A 870 26.75 29.23 -1.15
CA ARG A 870 26.26 29.07 -2.54
C ARG A 870 25.44 30.26 -2.99
N THR A 871 25.63 30.67 -4.24
CA THR A 871 24.80 31.69 -4.90
C THR A 871 23.57 31.04 -5.53
N VAL A 872 22.37 31.42 -5.09
CA VAL A 872 21.11 30.95 -5.67
C VAL A 872 20.87 31.55 -7.06
N GLN A 873 20.20 30.80 -7.93
CA GLN A 873 19.86 31.20 -9.29
C GLN A 873 18.34 31.40 -9.44
N LYS A 874 17.93 32.20 -10.44
CA LYS A 874 16.51 32.44 -10.74
C LYS A 874 15.88 31.19 -11.36
N LEU A 875 15.04 30.50 -10.59
CA LEU A 875 14.24 29.37 -11.05
C LEU A 875 12.95 29.85 -11.75
N VAL A 876 12.67 29.32 -12.94
CA VAL A 876 11.36 29.46 -13.61
C VAL A 876 10.27 28.68 -12.84
N PRO A 877 8.96 29.01 -12.96
CA PRO A 877 7.91 28.31 -12.22
C PRO A 877 7.99 26.79 -12.36
N LEU A 878 8.37 26.11 -11.28
CA LEU A 878 8.77 24.70 -11.31
C LEU A 878 7.61 23.77 -11.72
N PHE A 879 6.40 24.13 -11.30
CA PHE A 879 5.13 23.52 -11.67
C PHE A 879 4.18 24.67 -12.05
N PRO A 880 4.10 25.06 -13.35
CA PRO A 880 3.18 26.09 -13.77
C PRO A 880 1.73 25.60 -13.57
N LYS A 881 0.85 26.47 -13.08
CA LYS A 881 -0.59 26.23 -13.12
C LYS A 881 -1.11 26.50 -14.53
N ALA A 882 -2.23 25.88 -14.89
CA ALA A 882 -2.98 26.30 -16.08
C ALA A 882 -3.41 27.77 -15.93
N THR A 883 -3.17 28.59 -16.95
CA THR A 883 -3.86 29.87 -17.10
C THR A 883 -5.32 29.61 -17.47
N SER A 884 -6.20 30.59 -17.20
CA SER A 884 -7.63 30.54 -17.51
C SER A 884 -7.93 30.13 -18.96
N ASP A 885 -7.02 30.50 -19.86
CA ASP A 885 -7.23 30.52 -21.31
C ASP A 885 -6.89 29.17 -21.97
N ALA A 886 -6.42 28.18 -21.19
CA ALA A 886 -5.97 26.87 -21.65
C ALA A 886 -7.00 25.73 -21.41
N VAL A 887 -8.23 26.05 -20.98
CA VAL A 887 -9.26 25.07 -20.56
C VAL A 887 -10.27 24.76 -21.68
N SER A 888 -10.03 25.22 -22.91
CA SER A 888 -10.94 25.11 -24.06
C SER A 888 -10.30 24.45 -25.30
N ALA A 889 -9.58 23.35 -25.08
CA ALA A 889 -8.99 22.48 -26.11
C ALA A 889 -9.09 21.01 -25.69
#